data_AF-A0A381FIC3-F1
#
_entry.id   AF-A0A381FIC3-F1
#
_cell.length_a   1.000
_cell.length_b   1.000
_cell.length_c   1.000
_cell.angle_alpha   90.00
_cell.angle_beta   90.00
_cell.angle_gamma   90.00
#
_symmetry.space_group_name_H-M   'P 1'
#
loop_
_entity.id
_entity.type
_entity.pdbx_description
1 polymer ?
#
loop_
_entity_poly.entity_id
_entity_poly.type
_entity_poly.pdbx_seq_one_letter_code
_entity_poly.pdbx_strand_id
1 'polypeptide(L)'
;MSKKGVSKISGNPSPKVGEAVTYTVTDWYPSTPQNQRNPANVIWELFKKRSNGRFTTTNIKKTGVGNFTFGEVAQKHTYRLEAYLFEPEGEGASTIEVNPQPEVVPKIEKVELQYVDDSPGTVFSFTEKMRARAQCVNLNGKKLKFTLWEDDATGEGHDAKNLLIETKEATVDRTGVATVEFMLTRALMQKAMQGETDPKQLEFYVTVEYFSHNKHATDNVNVNNPLHTPVPTPQSRPQQPANNPSTPPQSTPETPSNNAQPRAENSPAAEKPASQMEERQVAGQSPNPSEELHDYQEAQGTIQADQPPTPQSNEGKTVSIVEDSSVEELLDAYFAKKEYTKQTGEAAGTLEYQFGSNGNKTATDAEKEKIAKIIFGKPAVKTLADKKEYTTLEAIKQALSREVYNKDEKISFQTFKLGGELKKITSAPLDTKLYLVAKTAGSGLSDKQATIIIKEKDGLIKGSAGAVLPILEISEEQMDQATPTTGEVPGTEKSEFTGKIENGMVKIPVHLRPKSDDELKQWKEKISKGKEDGEYTYKFGGENKVTDENSKKRVAEAILKNAKNGNTNNEKIADGKTAYIDDIEKALEIKTYQKDQTIKFKLYKKEKELLYLQAKAQGEKQHDKEFLKADGEYFEVGKTKYIIFPLLIKPRNDVNGANSRDYWGEDKTNQTTYEYNRDGGARKHAARDLETESNETVVSIAGGTVLEAKAFYLGTHQVTIHHTIPDGREFLVRYGELDPDSLKVSKGDTVTQKQELGKTGKMTGISRYMIHFEQYTGAEGFEVENYRLTQNDNPPFNRRKDLIDPLEILQEGYRNTFESGESGDRVNPDTLTFSQNGLDFLKGYEKEIKRDGKHVYFDDDYEYCTIGYGHLIAGKNSCANITIPQNFVNGLTDAEANTLLANDVSRISNLVKSKVTVNLYQYEFDALVSLAFNVEAAVGSDSTLLRKLNAEDYEGAADEFKNWRKAGGVVAPGLVKRRAQETDIFKNNVYDSTH
;
A
#
# COMPACT_ATOMS: atom_id res chain seq x y z
N MET A 1 -31.14 43.69 49.31
CA MET A 1 -32.17 44.35 48.48
C MET A 1 -33.13 43.29 47.96
N SER A 2 -34.38 43.63 47.63
CA SER A 2 -35.30 42.68 47.01
C SER A 2 -34.85 42.39 45.56
N LYS A 3 -34.93 41.13 45.13
CA LYS A 3 -34.48 40.67 43.79
C LYS A 3 -35.21 41.42 42.67
N LYS A 4 -34.55 41.63 41.53
CA LYS A 4 -35.10 42.32 40.35
C LYS A 4 -34.68 41.57 39.09
N GLY A 5 -35.54 41.57 38.08
CA GLY A 5 -35.36 40.82 36.84
C GLY A 5 -36.34 39.64 36.74
N VAL A 6 -35.96 38.66 35.92
CA VAL A 6 -36.74 37.43 35.67
C VAL A 6 -36.80 36.58 36.93
N SER A 7 -37.99 36.18 37.36
CA SER A 7 -38.17 35.21 38.47
C SER A 7 -38.45 33.79 37.98
N LYS A 8 -39.02 33.63 36.77
CA LYS A 8 -39.37 32.32 36.21
C LYS A 8 -39.28 32.25 34.70
N ILE A 9 -38.72 31.15 34.19
CA ILE A 9 -38.78 30.77 32.76
C ILE A 9 -39.52 29.45 32.53
N SER A 10 -39.90 29.20 31.28
CA SER A 10 -40.51 27.96 30.82
C SER A 10 -40.03 27.61 29.41
N GLY A 11 -39.91 26.32 29.11
CA GLY A 11 -39.51 25.75 27.82
C GLY A 11 -39.25 24.26 27.96
N ASN A 12 -38.96 23.56 26.87
CA ASN A 12 -38.75 22.11 26.90
C ASN A 12 -37.39 21.76 27.55
N PRO A 13 -37.33 21.06 28.70
CA PRO A 13 -36.07 20.65 29.33
C PRO A 13 -35.41 19.46 28.60
N SER A 14 -36.10 18.85 27.63
CA SER A 14 -35.68 17.68 26.87
C SER A 14 -35.91 17.91 25.36
N PRO A 15 -35.25 18.92 24.75
CA PRO A 15 -35.41 19.26 23.33
C PRO A 15 -34.85 18.14 22.45
N LYS A 16 -35.49 17.83 21.33
CA LYS A 16 -34.94 16.84 20.39
C LYS A 16 -33.72 17.45 19.68
N VAL A 17 -32.72 16.62 19.39
CA VAL A 17 -31.57 17.04 18.57
C VAL A 17 -32.07 17.55 17.21
N GLY A 18 -31.55 18.70 16.76
CA GLY A 18 -31.96 19.37 15.51
C GLY A 18 -33.27 20.15 15.59
N GLU A 19 -34.10 19.96 16.62
CA GLU A 19 -35.33 20.73 16.81
C GLU A 19 -35.03 22.14 17.36
N ALA A 20 -35.64 23.16 16.75
CA ALA A 20 -35.58 24.53 17.26
C ALA A 20 -36.60 24.73 18.38
N VAL A 21 -36.13 25.00 19.59
CA VAL A 21 -36.97 25.13 20.80
C VAL A 21 -36.92 26.54 21.36
N THR A 22 -38.10 27.09 21.64
CA THR A 22 -38.28 28.43 22.20
C THR A 22 -38.52 28.36 23.70
N TYR A 23 -37.72 29.10 24.46
CA TYR A 23 -37.86 29.32 25.90
C TYR A 23 -38.40 30.72 26.15
N THR A 24 -39.21 30.87 27.20
CA THR A 24 -39.98 32.09 27.49
C THR A 24 -39.85 32.53 28.94
N VAL A 25 -39.89 33.84 29.17
CA VAL A 25 -40.04 34.40 30.52
C VAL A 25 -41.52 34.33 30.91
N THR A 26 -41.80 33.70 32.04
CA THR A 26 -43.18 33.49 32.53
C THR A 26 -43.51 34.31 33.77
N ASP A 27 -42.50 34.76 34.53
CA ASP A 27 -42.70 35.64 35.67
C ASP A 27 -41.49 36.56 35.94
N TRP A 28 -41.75 37.66 36.64
CA TRP A 28 -40.77 38.68 37.02
C TRP A 28 -40.84 38.94 38.53
N TYR A 29 -39.71 39.18 39.18
CA TYR A 29 -39.71 39.52 40.60
C TYR A 29 -40.58 40.76 40.87
N PRO A 30 -41.38 40.81 41.97
CA PRO A 30 -42.29 41.91 42.26
C PRO A 30 -41.63 43.30 42.24
N SER A 31 -40.37 43.39 42.70
CA SER A 31 -39.55 44.61 42.71
C SER A 31 -38.99 45.04 41.34
N THR A 32 -39.32 44.33 40.26
CA THR A 32 -38.99 44.71 38.88
C THR A 32 -40.02 45.72 38.36
N PRO A 33 -39.63 46.97 38.04
CA PRO A 33 -40.53 47.99 37.50
C PRO A 33 -41.27 47.52 36.26
N GLN A 34 -42.57 47.83 36.15
CA GLN A 34 -43.42 47.30 35.07
C GLN A 34 -42.95 47.72 33.67
N ASN A 35 -42.37 48.92 33.53
CA ASN A 35 -41.74 49.40 32.29
C ASN A 35 -40.41 48.70 31.93
N GLN A 36 -39.83 47.93 32.85
CA GLN A 36 -38.61 47.13 32.62
C GLN A 36 -38.90 45.65 32.34
N ARG A 37 -40.15 45.20 32.50
CA ARG A 37 -40.59 43.80 32.26
C ARG A 37 -40.78 43.51 30.77
N ASN A 38 -39.77 43.81 29.96
CA ASN A 38 -39.75 43.54 28.53
C ASN A 38 -38.89 42.30 28.23
N PRO A 39 -39.48 41.17 27.78
CA PRO A 39 -38.73 39.98 27.38
C PRO A 39 -37.65 40.26 26.32
N ALA A 40 -37.83 41.27 25.47
CA ALA A 40 -36.84 41.64 24.44
C ALA A 40 -35.50 42.15 25.03
N ASN A 41 -35.47 42.55 26.31
CA ASN A 41 -34.28 43.02 27.00
C ASN A 41 -33.58 41.92 27.83
N VAL A 42 -34.12 40.70 27.85
CA VAL A 42 -33.63 39.60 28.70
C VAL A 42 -32.46 38.89 28.03
N ILE A 43 -31.39 38.67 28.78
CA ILE A 43 -30.23 37.89 28.35
C ILE A 43 -30.49 36.42 28.67
N TRP A 44 -30.42 35.58 27.65
CA TRP A 44 -30.43 34.13 27.72
C TRP A 44 -29.00 33.61 27.58
N GLU A 45 -28.44 32.98 28.61
CA GLU A 45 -27.10 32.38 28.58
C GLU A 45 -27.16 30.86 28.76
N LEU A 46 -26.37 30.15 27.96
CA LEU A 46 -26.23 28.71 28.05
C LEU A 46 -24.92 28.32 28.75
N PHE A 47 -25.04 27.47 29.77
CA PHE A 47 -23.92 26.89 30.51
C PHE A 47 -23.86 25.38 30.26
N LYS A 48 -22.65 24.80 30.23
CA LYS A 48 -22.41 23.35 30.07
C LYS A 48 -21.98 22.74 31.40
N LYS A 49 -22.58 21.61 31.78
CA LYS A 49 -22.20 20.82 32.96
C LYS A 49 -20.86 20.12 32.70
N ARG A 50 -19.90 20.27 33.62
CA ARG A 50 -18.60 19.60 33.59
C ARG A 50 -18.64 18.31 34.43
N SER A 51 -17.63 17.46 34.29
CA SER A 51 -17.49 16.19 35.03
C SER A 51 -17.50 16.36 36.56
N ASN A 52 -17.07 17.51 37.07
CA ASN A 52 -17.14 17.87 38.50
C ASN A 52 -18.50 18.44 38.94
N GLY A 53 -19.54 18.31 38.11
CA GLY A 53 -20.90 18.80 38.38
C GLY A 53 -21.11 20.30 38.23
N ARG A 54 -20.04 21.12 38.08
CA ARG A 54 -20.17 22.57 37.92
C ARG A 54 -20.62 22.94 36.50
N PHE A 55 -21.49 23.94 36.41
CA PHE A 55 -21.82 24.60 35.16
C PHE A 55 -20.79 25.69 34.83
N THR A 56 -20.26 25.67 33.60
CA THR A 56 -19.39 26.73 33.05
C THR A 56 -20.04 27.34 31.82
N THR A 57 -19.86 28.63 31.57
CA THR A 57 -20.42 29.27 30.37
C THR A 57 -19.97 28.55 29.09
N THR A 58 -20.85 28.53 28.10
CA THR A 58 -20.52 28.14 26.71
C THR A 58 -20.14 29.35 25.84
N ASN A 59 -20.14 30.56 26.42
CA ASN A 59 -20.09 31.86 25.74
C ASN A 59 -21.31 32.16 24.84
N ILE A 60 -22.30 31.27 24.75
CA ILE A 60 -23.54 31.50 24.00
C ILE A 60 -24.48 32.36 24.84
N LYS A 61 -24.62 33.63 24.45
CA LYS A 61 -25.57 34.59 25.04
C LYS A 61 -26.47 35.17 23.94
N LYS A 62 -27.77 35.30 24.20
CA LYS A 62 -28.76 35.92 23.30
C LYS A 62 -29.60 36.93 24.05
N THR A 63 -29.71 38.16 23.56
CA THR A 63 -30.63 39.15 24.12
C THR A 63 -31.97 39.10 23.40
N GLY A 64 -33.07 39.04 24.16
CA GLY A 64 -34.44 39.12 23.68
C GLY A 64 -35.02 37.86 23.01
N VAL A 65 -34.17 36.95 22.52
CA VAL A 65 -34.60 35.77 21.76
C VAL A 65 -34.21 34.48 22.49
N GLY A 66 -35.20 33.78 23.04
CA GLY A 66 -35.04 32.52 23.75
C GLY A 66 -35.00 31.27 22.88
N ASN A 67 -34.66 31.37 21.59
CA ASN A 67 -34.70 30.24 20.65
C ASN A 67 -33.35 29.51 20.61
N PHE A 68 -33.32 28.20 20.82
CA PHE A 68 -32.14 27.35 20.82
C PHE A 68 -32.37 26.05 20.05
N THR A 69 -31.40 25.66 19.22
CA THR A 69 -31.36 24.36 18.55
C THR A 69 -30.15 23.59 19.07
N PHE A 70 -30.33 22.33 19.44
CA PHE A 70 -29.27 21.51 20.03
C PHE A 70 -28.74 20.50 19.00
N GLY A 71 -27.46 20.60 18.64
CA GLY A 71 -26.82 19.70 17.68
C GLY A 71 -26.49 18.32 18.25
N GLU A 72 -26.05 17.39 17.41
CA GLU A 72 -25.84 15.97 17.77
C GLU A 72 -24.85 15.76 18.93
N VAL A 73 -23.82 16.62 19.06
CA VAL A 73 -22.85 16.56 20.17
C VAL A 73 -23.47 17.00 21.51
N ALA A 74 -24.59 17.74 21.48
CA ALA A 74 -25.25 18.23 22.68
C ALA A 74 -25.98 17.12 23.45
N GLN A 75 -26.45 16.05 22.81
CA GLN A 75 -27.08 14.90 23.50
C GLN A 75 -26.15 14.19 24.50
N LYS A 76 -24.83 14.37 24.35
CA LYS A 76 -23.81 13.79 25.25
C LYS A 76 -23.57 14.63 26.52
N HIS A 77 -24.28 15.73 26.69
CA HIS A 77 -24.01 16.73 27.72
C HIS A 77 -25.29 17.34 28.28
N THR A 78 -25.27 17.64 29.57
CA THR A 78 -26.31 18.45 30.20
C THR A 78 -25.94 19.93 30.16
N TYR A 79 -26.93 20.78 29.90
CA TYR A 79 -26.80 22.23 29.87
C TYR A 79 -27.68 22.88 30.94
N ARG A 80 -27.37 24.11 31.34
CA ARG A 80 -28.29 24.99 32.06
C ARG A 80 -28.54 26.19 31.17
N LEU A 81 -29.79 26.39 30.77
CA LEU A 81 -30.22 27.65 30.18
C LEU A 81 -30.71 28.56 31.30
N GLU A 82 -30.31 29.82 31.26
CA GLU A 82 -30.59 30.79 32.30
C GLU A 82 -30.98 32.14 31.67
N ALA A 83 -32.02 32.76 32.21
CA ALA A 83 -32.53 34.04 31.71
C ALA A 83 -32.52 35.12 32.79
N TYR A 84 -31.90 36.26 32.50
CA TYR A 84 -31.73 37.34 33.46
C TYR A 84 -31.80 38.73 32.79
N LEU A 85 -32.16 39.76 33.56
CA LEU A 85 -32.21 41.15 33.09
C LEU A 85 -31.01 41.99 33.56
N PHE A 86 -30.34 41.57 34.64
CA PHE A 86 -29.22 42.29 35.25
C PHE A 86 -27.99 41.39 35.38
N GLU A 87 -28.05 40.43 36.29
CA GLU A 87 -26.98 39.44 36.54
C GLU A 87 -27.58 38.03 36.61
N PRO A 88 -26.84 36.97 36.24
CA PRO A 88 -27.27 35.59 36.44
C PRO A 88 -27.36 35.24 37.93
N GLU A 89 -28.36 34.45 38.30
CA GLU A 89 -28.57 33.99 39.69
C GLU A 89 -27.91 32.63 39.95
N GLY A 90 -27.60 31.86 38.90
CA GLY A 90 -26.92 30.57 38.95
C GLY A 90 -27.79 29.38 39.36
N GLU A 91 -28.97 29.63 39.92
CA GLU A 91 -29.90 28.64 40.45
C GLU A 91 -31.34 29.19 40.53
N GLY A 92 -32.31 28.31 40.76
CA GLY A 92 -33.72 28.70 40.93
C GLY A 92 -34.51 28.73 39.62
N ALA A 93 -35.74 29.27 39.68
CA ALA A 93 -36.74 29.13 38.63
C ALA A 93 -36.50 30.01 37.37
N SER A 94 -35.50 30.89 37.41
CA SER A 94 -34.90 31.59 36.26
C SER A 94 -33.96 30.71 35.43
N THR A 95 -33.75 29.45 35.84
CA THR A 95 -32.91 28.45 35.16
C THR A 95 -33.70 27.20 34.75
N ILE A 96 -33.30 26.55 33.66
CA ILE A 96 -33.76 25.23 33.22
C ILE A 96 -32.54 24.36 32.94
N GLU A 97 -32.49 23.17 33.54
CA GLU A 97 -31.52 22.14 33.17
C GLU A 97 -32.03 21.42 31.91
N VAL A 98 -31.26 21.52 30.82
CA VAL A 98 -31.62 21.04 29.48
C VAL A 98 -30.79 19.81 29.15
N ASN A 99 -31.48 18.70 28.84
CA ASN A 99 -30.91 17.42 28.45
C ASN A 99 -31.42 17.05 27.05
N PRO A 100 -30.71 17.40 25.96
CA PRO A 100 -31.17 17.14 24.61
C PRO A 100 -31.37 15.64 24.34
N GLN A 101 -32.49 15.27 23.72
CA GLN A 101 -32.90 13.89 23.48
C GLN A 101 -32.61 13.45 22.03
N PRO A 102 -32.22 12.19 21.81
CA PRO A 102 -32.05 11.63 20.46
C PRO A 102 -33.38 11.33 19.78
N GLU A 103 -33.67 12.04 18.68
CA GLU A 103 -34.76 11.80 17.72
C GLU A 103 -34.39 12.53 16.41
N VAL A 104 -34.95 12.25 15.23
CA VAL A 104 -35.92 11.22 14.80
C VAL A 104 -35.18 10.22 13.87
N VAL A 105 -35.92 9.45 13.05
CA VAL A 105 -35.45 8.60 11.94
C VAL A 105 -34.29 9.22 11.13
N PRO A 106 -33.17 8.48 10.90
CA PRO A 106 -32.09 8.93 10.03
C PRO A 106 -32.59 9.17 8.60
N LYS A 107 -32.36 10.38 8.07
CA LYS A 107 -32.83 10.78 6.73
C LYS A 107 -31.82 11.67 6.02
N ILE A 108 -31.85 11.61 4.70
CA ILE A 108 -31.17 12.55 3.81
C ILE A 108 -32.14 13.72 3.62
N GLU A 109 -31.77 14.92 4.06
CA GLU A 109 -32.60 16.12 3.94
C GLU A 109 -32.56 16.68 2.51
N LYS A 110 -31.37 16.69 1.92
CA LYS A 110 -31.13 17.27 0.60
C LYS A 110 -30.00 16.52 -0.09
N VAL A 111 -30.10 16.34 -1.40
CA VAL A 111 -28.95 16.03 -2.26
C VAL A 111 -28.76 17.21 -3.20
N GLU A 112 -27.53 17.64 -3.38
CA GLU A 112 -27.15 18.75 -4.26
C GLU A 112 -26.08 18.27 -5.25
N LEU A 113 -26.12 18.83 -6.47
CA LEU A 113 -25.11 18.62 -7.49
C LEU A 113 -24.44 19.97 -7.80
N GLN A 114 -23.12 20.02 -7.64
CA GLN A 114 -22.32 21.24 -7.63
C GLN A 114 -21.04 21.04 -8.44
N TYR A 115 -20.37 22.13 -8.80
CA TYR A 115 -18.98 22.04 -9.24
C TYR A 115 -18.04 21.74 -8.05
N VAL A 116 -16.78 21.44 -8.32
CA VAL A 116 -15.74 21.14 -7.31
C VAL A 116 -15.39 22.34 -6.41
N ASP A 117 -15.78 23.56 -6.81
CA ASP A 117 -15.67 24.79 -6.02
C ASP A 117 -16.94 25.10 -5.20
N ASP A 118 -17.87 24.14 -5.09
CA ASP A 118 -19.16 24.23 -4.41
C ASP A 118 -20.13 25.28 -5.00
N SER A 119 -19.86 25.81 -6.19
CA SER A 119 -20.85 26.61 -6.93
C SER A 119 -21.99 25.74 -7.49
N PRO A 120 -23.23 26.27 -7.62
CA PRO A 120 -24.37 25.51 -8.15
C PRO A 120 -24.12 25.06 -9.59
N GLY A 121 -24.16 23.74 -9.83
CA GLY A 121 -23.91 23.16 -11.15
C GLY A 121 -25.19 22.96 -11.93
N THR A 122 -25.51 23.87 -12.85
CA THR A 122 -26.69 23.75 -13.74
C THR A 122 -26.36 23.20 -15.12
N VAL A 123 -25.15 23.45 -15.63
CA VAL A 123 -24.68 22.96 -16.94
C VAL A 123 -23.20 22.57 -16.86
N PHE A 124 -22.91 21.27 -16.86
CA PHE A 124 -21.53 20.77 -16.78
C PHE A 124 -20.94 20.55 -18.18
N SER A 125 -19.62 20.73 -18.31
CA SER A 125 -18.88 20.37 -19.52
C SER A 125 -18.33 18.95 -19.41
N PHE A 126 -18.21 18.28 -20.55
CA PHE A 126 -17.47 17.02 -20.67
C PHE A 126 -16.05 17.15 -20.07
N THR A 127 -15.57 16.11 -19.38
CA THR A 127 -14.34 16.08 -18.54
C THR A 127 -14.38 16.86 -17.22
N GLU A 128 -15.38 17.69 -16.95
CA GLU A 128 -15.53 18.30 -15.63
C GLU A 128 -15.96 17.27 -14.58
N LYS A 129 -15.79 17.65 -13.31
CA LYS A 129 -16.18 16.87 -12.14
C LYS A 129 -17.46 17.45 -11.56
N MET A 130 -18.45 16.59 -11.35
CA MET A 130 -19.68 16.88 -10.64
C MET A 130 -19.51 16.44 -9.19
N ARG A 131 -19.71 17.34 -8.23
CA ARG A 131 -19.72 17.03 -6.80
C ARG A 131 -21.16 16.80 -6.36
N ALA A 132 -21.46 15.59 -5.89
CA ALA A 132 -22.74 15.28 -5.26
C ALA A 132 -22.60 15.36 -3.74
N ARG A 133 -23.45 16.16 -3.09
CA ARG A 133 -23.42 16.43 -1.65
C ARG A 133 -24.76 16.09 -1.02
N ALA A 134 -24.77 15.14 -0.10
CA ALA A 134 -25.95 14.79 0.69
C ALA A 134 -25.89 15.48 2.07
N GLN A 135 -26.85 16.35 2.34
CA GLN A 135 -27.11 16.90 3.68
C GLN A 135 -28.02 15.94 4.44
N CYS A 136 -27.62 15.55 5.64
CA CYS A 136 -28.12 14.36 6.32
C CYS A 136 -28.35 14.62 7.82
N VAL A 137 -29.44 14.07 8.36
CA VAL A 137 -29.80 14.16 9.78
C VAL A 137 -29.77 12.78 10.40
N ASN A 138 -29.12 12.67 11.56
CA ASN A 138 -28.93 11.43 12.33
C ASN A 138 -28.22 10.28 11.57
N LEU A 139 -27.36 10.64 10.61
CA LEU A 139 -26.58 9.72 9.78
C LEU A 139 -25.06 9.79 10.00
N ASN A 140 -24.54 10.62 10.90
CA ASN A 140 -23.11 10.74 11.20
C ASN A 140 -22.43 9.37 11.40
N GLY A 141 -21.31 9.14 10.69
CA GLY A 141 -20.58 7.88 10.69
C GLY A 141 -21.25 6.73 9.90
N LYS A 142 -22.41 6.96 9.27
CA LYS A 142 -23.07 6.00 8.37
C LYS A 142 -22.60 6.17 6.94
N LYS A 143 -22.60 5.07 6.19
CA LYS A 143 -22.27 5.04 4.77
C LYS A 143 -23.53 5.28 3.94
N LEU A 144 -23.43 6.16 2.95
CA LEU A 144 -24.46 6.43 1.95
C LEU A 144 -23.94 6.02 0.57
N LYS A 145 -24.84 5.47 -0.25
CA LYS A 145 -24.55 5.07 -1.63
C LYS A 145 -25.18 6.09 -2.58
N PHE A 146 -24.32 6.80 -3.31
CA PHE A 146 -24.64 7.77 -4.34
C PHE A 146 -24.60 7.06 -5.68
N THR A 147 -25.62 7.21 -6.52
CA THR A 147 -25.66 6.65 -7.87
C THR A 147 -26.00 7.76 -8.84
N LEU A 148 -25.11 7.99 -9.82
CA LEU A 148 -25.31 8.86 -10.96
C LEU A 148 -26.12 8.11 -12.02
N TRP A 149 -27.19 8.74 -12.49
CA TRP A 149 -28.07 8.27 -13.55
C TRP A 149 -28.02 9.25 -14.71
N GLU A 150 -28.26 8.75 -15.91
CA GLU A 150 -28.69 9.54 -17.06
C GLU A 150 -30.20 9.32 -17.27
N ASP A 151 -30.90 10.38 -17.65
CA ASP A 151 -32.37 10.40 -17.77
C ASP A 151 -32.84 10.37 -19.23
N ASP A 152 -33.24 9.18 -19.68
CA ASP A 152 -33.84 8.92 -20.99
C ASP A 152 -35.37 8.69 -20.92
N ALA A 153 -35.97 8.83 -19.73
CA ALA A 153 -37.37 8.48 -19.49
C ALA A 153 -38.29 9.70 -19.55
N THR A 154 -39.49 9.53 -20.14
CA THR A 154 -40.49 10.61 -20.19
C THR A 154 -41.21 10.77 -18.85
N GLY A 155 -40.78 11.72 -18.02
CA GLY A 155 -41.41 12.09 -16.75
C GLY A 155 -40.52 13.01 -15.91
N GLU A 156 -40.92 13.29 -14.67
CA GLU A 156 -40.04 13.88 -13.66
C GLU A 156 -39.70 12.83 -12.61
N GLY A 157 -38.42 12.71 -12.25
CA GLY A 157 -37.90 11.82 -11.21
C GLY A 157 -37.48 10.43 -11.68
N HIS A 158 -36.99 9.62 -10.74
CA HIS A 158 -36.30 8.37 -11.04
C HIS A 158 -37.22 7.24 -11.55
N ASP A 159 -37.24 6.99 -12.86
CA ASP A 159 -37.78 5.76 -13.48
C ASP A 159 -36.70 4.64 -13.48
N ALA A 160 -37.15 3.39 -13.56
CA ALA A 160 -36.30 2.20 -13.60
C ALA A 160 -35.66 1.94 -14.98
N LYS A 161 -36.07 2.67 -16.02
CA LYS A 161 -35.46 2.63 -17.37
C LYS A 161 -34.14 3.40 -17.43
N ASN A 162 -34.04 4.47 -16.65
CA ASN A 162 -32.91 5.39 -16.61
C ASN A 162 -31.58 4.66 -16.48
N LEU A 163 -30.58 5.13 -17.22
CA LEU A 163 -29.32 4.45 -17.35
C LEU A 163 -28.43 4.69 -16.11
N LEU A 164 -28.13 3.64 -15.36
CA LEU A 164 -27.16 3.72 -14.26
C LEU A 164 -25.76 3.97 -14.83
N ILE A 165 -25.14 5.09 -14.47
CA ILE A 165 -23.82 5.51 -14.98
C ILE A 165 -22.69 5.03 -14.08
N GLU A 166 -22.66 5.52 -12.84
CA GLU A 166 -21.61 5.24 -11.84
C GLU A 166 -22.20 5.23 -10.42
N THR A 167 -21.63 4.43 -9.52
CA THR A 167 -22.03 4.38 -8.10
C THR A 167 -20.81 4.63 -7.21
N LYS A 168 -20.96 5.46 -6.17
CA LYS A 168 -19.94 5.77 -5.15
C LYS A 168 -20.52 5.70 -3.75
N GLU A 169 -19.66 5.47 -2.77
CA GLU A 169 -20.05 5.47 -1.36
C GLU A 169 -19.25 6.53 -0.59
N ALA A 170 -19.93 7.28 0.27
CA ALA A 170 -19.31 8.21 1.21
C ALA A 170 -19.90 8.04 2.61
N THR A 171 -19.07 8.23 3.63
CA THR A 171 -19.51 8.25 5.02
C THR A 171 -19.95 9.67 5.37
N VAL A 172 -21.12 9.82 6.01
CA VAL A 172 -21.58 11.11 6.54
C VAL A 172 -20.63 11.54 7.65
N ASP A 173 -20.12 12.76 7.53
CA ASP A 173 -19.21 13.36 8.49
C ASP A 173 -19.93 13.90 9.74
N ARG A 174 -19.15 14.53 10.62
CA ARG A 174 -19.62 15.10 11.89
C ARG A 174 -20.50 16.35 11.74
N THR A 175 -20.58 16.92 10.53
CA THR A 175 -21.47 18.04 10.18
C THR A 175 -22.80 17.56 9.61
N GLY A 176 -22.96 16.25 9.40
CA GLY A 176 -24.13 15.68 8.72
C GLY A 176 -24.01 15.72 7.20
N VAL A 177 -22.78 15.80 6.64
CA VAL A 177 -22.58 15.87 5.18
C VAL A 177 -21.85 14.63 4.67
N ALA A 178 -22.32 14.06 3.56
CA ALA A 178 -21.53 13.12 2.76
C ALA A 178 -21.33 13.69 1.36
N THR A 179 -20.13 13.54 0.80
CA THR A 179 -19.77 14.12 -0.50
C THR A 179 -19.04 13.08 -1.36
N VAL A 180 -19.40 12.99 -2.64
CA VAL A 180 -18.69 12.23 -3.66
C VAL A 180 -18.44 13.10 -4.90
N GLU A 181 -17.39 12.80 -5.65
CA GLU A 181 -17.13 13.41 -6.96
C GLU A 181 -17.31 12.38 -8.07
N PHE A 182 -18.21 12.65 -9.00
CA PHE A 182 -18.34 11.94 -10.27
C PHE A 182 -17.50 12.67 -11.33
N MET A 183 -16.74 11.93 -12.13
CA MET A 183 -15.94 12.52 -13.20
C MET A 183 -16.51 12.06 -14.53
N LEU A 184 -16.90 12.99 -15.40
CA LEU A 184 -17.55 12.69 -16.68
C LEU A 184 -16.49 12.24 -17.70
N THR A 185 -15.95 11.03 -17.47
CA THR A 185 -14.92 10.43 -18.33
C THR A 185 -15.50 10.04 -19.68
N ARG A 186 -14.64 10.03 -20.71
CA ARG A 186 -15.04 9.69 -22.09
C ARG A 186 -15.75 8.33 -22.20
N ALA A 187 -15.41 7.36 -21.33
CA ALA A 187 -16.04 6.04 -21.30
C ALA A 187 -17.44 6.08 -20.66
N LEU A 188 -17.63 6.83 -19.56
CA LEU A 188 -18.96 7.01 -18.95
C LEU A 188 -19.90 7.79 -19.89
N MET A 189 -19.37 8.74 -20.65
CA MET A 189 -20.16 9.49 -21.63
C MET A 189 -20.49 8.64 -22.87
N GLN A 190 -19.59 7.76 -23.31
CA GLN A 190 -19.92 6.74 -24.32
C GLN A 190 -20.97 5.73 -23.84
N LYS A 191 -21.12 5.53 -22.52
CA LYS A 191 -22.17 4.72 -21.93
C LYS A 191 -23.51 5.47 -21.95
N ALA A 192 -23.54 6.71 -21.46
CA ALA A 192 -24.72 7.59 -21.51
C ALA A 192 -25.30 7.71 -22.94
N MET A 193 -24.44 8.00 -23.92
CA MET A 193 -24.81 8.10 -25.35
C MET A 193 -25.36 6.80 -25.99
N GLN A 194 -25.52 5.68 -25.26
CA GLN A 194 -26.17 4.46 -25.76
C GLN A 194 -27.68 4.43 -25.48
N GLY A 195 -28.19 5.22 -24.53
CA GLY A 195 -29.63 5.39 -24.27
C GLY A 195 -30.23 6.59 -25.01
N GLU A 196 -29.48 7.69 -25.08
CA GLU A 196 -29.94 9.00 -25.57
C GLU A 196 -30.50 9.03 -27.01
N THR A 197 -31.59 9.78 -27.19
CA THR A 197 -32.24 10.09 -28.47
C THR A 197 -31.87 11.46 -29.08
N ASP A 198 -31.45 12.47 -28.31
CA ASP A 198 -30.78 13.69 -28.81
C ASP A 198 -29.35 13.87 -28.25
N PRO A 199 -28.31 13.36 -28.93
CA PRO A 199 -26.95 13.26 -28.38
C PRO A 199 -26.16 14.59 -28.30
N LYS A 200 -26.85 15.74 -28.22
CA LYS A 200 -26.24 17.08 -28.05
C LYS A 200 -26.04 17.46 -26.59
N GLN A 201 -27.00 17.12 -25.74
CA GLN A 201 -26.94 17.27 -24.28
C GLN A 201 -27.39 15.95 -23.66
N LEU A 202 -26.87 15.65 -22.48
CA LEU A 202 -27.25 14.48 -21.69
C LEU A 202 -27.75 14.98 -20.34
N GLU A 203 -28.88 14.47 -19.86
CA GLU A 203 -29.46 14.86 -18.57
C GLU A 203 -28.99 13.89 -17.48
N PHE A 204 -28.42 14.40 -16.39
CA PHE A 204 -27.93 13.58 -15.28
C PHE A 204 -28.52 14.00 -13.94
N TYR A 205 -28.77 13.04 -13.05
CA TYR A 205 -29.10 13.28 -11.66
C TYR A 205 -28.44 12.24 -10.75
N VAL A 206 -28.41 12.51 -9.44
CA VAL A 206 -27.83 11.60 -8.45
C VAL A 206 -28.88 11.16 -7.44
N THR A 207 -29.07 9.84 -7.30
CA THR A 207 -29.83 9.27 -6.18
C THR A 207 -28.92 8.88 -5.04
N VAL A 208 -29.30 9.20 -3.80
CA VAL A 208 -28.58 8.78 -2.59
C VAL A 208 -29.48 7.88 -1.75
N GLU A 209 -28.93 6.74 -1.32
CA GLU A 209 -29.62 5.78 -0.46
C GLU A 209 -28.81 5.46 0.82
N TYR A 210 -29.53 5.34 1.94
CA TYR A 210 -28.99 4.91 3.25
C TYR A 210 -29.39 3.46 3.58
N PHE A 211 -30.61 3.09 3.21
CA PHE A 211 -31.13 1.72 3.23
C PHE A 211 -31.58 1.37 1.82
N SER A 212 -31.54 0.09 1.44
CA SER A 212 -31.78 -0.43 0.08
C SER A 212 -33.17 -0.20 -0.53
N HIS A 213 -33.99 0.67 0.05
CA HIS A 213 -35.37 0.95 -0.35
C HIS A 213 -35.73 2.45 -0.32
N ASN A 214 -34.86 3.34 0.19
CA ASN A 214 -35.13 4.79 0.28
C ASN A 214 -34.11 5.56 -0.57
N LYS A 215 -34.52 6.00 -1.76
CA LYS A 215 -33.72 6.84 -2.67
C LYS A 215 -34.14 8.31 -2.55
N HIS A 216 -33.17 9.21 -2.46
CA HIS A 216 -33.35 10.65 -2.58
C HIS A 216 -32.64 11.14 -3.85
N ALA A 217 -33.37 11.68 -4.82
CA ALA A 217 -32.80 12.19 -6.08
C ALA A 217 -32.41 13.68 -5.97
N THR A 218 -31.45 14.12 -6.78
CA THR A 218 -31.33 15.52 -7.22
C THR A 218 -32.29 15.79 -8.37
N ASP A 219 -32.47 17.07 -8.70
CA ASP A 219 -32.98 17.48 -10.01
C ASP A 219 -31.98 17.07 -11.12
N ASN A 220 -32.45 17.07 -12.38
CA ASN A 220 -31.62 16.87 -13.56
C ASN A 220 -30.68 18.07 -13.79
N VAL A 221 -29.48 17.80 -14.29
CA VAL A 221 -28.54 18.80 -14.79
C VAL A 221 -28.04 18.41 -16.17
N ASN A 222 -27.80 19.39 -17.03
CA ASN A 222 -27.45 19.11 -18.42
C ASN A 222 -25.92 19.06 -18.58
N VAL A 223 -25.43 18.06 -19.30
CA VAL A 223 -24.02 17.95 -19.72
C VAL A 223 -23.93 18.21 -21.21
N ASN A 224 -23.12 19.17 -21.63
CA ASN A 224 -22.86 19.43 -23.04
C ASN A 224 -21.95 18.34 -23.64
N ASN A 225 -22.31 17.79 -24.81
CA ASN A 225 -21.52 16.80 -25.52
C ASN A 225 -20.64 17.41 -26.65
N PRO A 226 -19.34 17.69 -26.43
CA PRO A 226 -18.44 18.24 -27.43
C PRO A 226 -18.01 17.22 -28.50
N LEU A 227 -18.39 15.95 -28.38
CA LEU A 227 -18.14 14.92 -29.39
C LEU A 227 -19.24 14.86 -30.46
N HIS A 228 -20.28 15.71 -30.39
CA HIS A 228 -21.31 15.79 -31.41
C HIS A 228 -20.76 16.32 -32.74
N THR A 229 -20.36 15.41 -33.62
CA THR A 229 -20.08 15.72 -35.03
C THR A 229 -21.38 15.69 -35.84
N PRO A 230 -21.79 16.78 -36.50
CA PRO A 230 -22.97 16.77 -37.36
C PRO A 230 -22.76 15.82 -38.55
N VAL A 231 -23.78 15.03 -38.87
CA VAL A 231 -23.73 14.03 -39.95
C VAL A 231 -23.49 14.72 -41.31
N PRO A 232 -22.44 14.36 -42.07
CA PRO A 232 -22.16 15.01 -43.35
C PRO A 232 -23.12 14.54 -44.45
N THR A 233 -23.72 15.48 -45.18
CA THR A 233 -24.43 15.20 -46.43
C THR A 233 -23.44 14.70 -47.49
N PRO A 234 -23.77 13.67 -48.31
CA PRO A 234 -22.78 13.07 -49.22
C PRO A 234 -22.35 14.03 -50.35
N GLN A 235 -21.04 14.27 -50.50
CA GLN A 235 -20.47 15.00 -51.64
C GLN A 235 -19.65 14.10 -52.57
N SER A 236 -19.64 14.47 -53.85
CA SER A 236 -19.02 13.73 -54.96
C SER A 236 -17.50 13.97 -55.12
N ARG A 237 -16.85 13.05 -55.87
CA ARG A 237 -15.39 12.87 -56.00
C ARG A 237 -14.64 13.93 -56.87
N PRO A 238 -13.28 13.97 -56.89
CA PRO A 238 -12.50 15.22 -56.84
C PRO A 238 -11.39 15.33 -57.93
N GLN A 239 -10.35 16.17 -57.67
CA GLN A 239 -9.05 16.43 -58.36
C GLN A 239 -8.94 17.88 -58.90
N GLN A 240 -7.81 18.62 -58.94
CA GLN A 240 -6.38 18.41 -58.53
C GLN A 240 -5.71 19.81 -58.25
N PRO A 241 -4.38 20.02 -58.01
CA PRO A 241 -3.93 20.96 -56.95
C PRO A 241 -2.84 22.02 -57.32
N ALA A 242 -2.34 22.70 -56.26
CA ALA A 242 -0.96 23.21 -56.03
C ALA A 242 -0.60 24.70 -56.29
N ASN A 243 -0.16 25.42 -55.23
CA ASN A 243 1.26 25.71 -54.97
C ASN A 243 1.53 26.60 -53.71
N ASN A 244 2.62 26.32 -53.00
CA ASN A 244 3.29 27.12 -51.93
C ASN A 244 4.41 28.02 -52.55
N PRO A 245 5.31 28.74 -51.81
CA PRO A 245 5.46 29.07 -50.36
C PRO A 245 5.60 30.60 -50.07
N SER A 246 5.76 31.12 -48.83
CA SER A 246 7.06 31.42 -48.15
C SER A 246 6.88 32.24 -46.84
N THR A 247 7.92 32.30 -45.97
CA THR A 247 7.95 32.81 -44.57
C THR A 247 8.58 34.25 -44.41
N PRO A 248 9.06 34.73 -43.22
CA PRO A 248 8.38 35.55 -42.16
C PRO A 248 9.18 36.88 -41.85
N PRO A 249 9.39 37.46 -40.62
CA PRO A 249 8.62 37.65 -39.35
C PRO A 249 8.59 39.13 -38.78
N GLN A 250 8.04 39.34 -37.54
CA GLN A 250 8.20 40.51 -36.58
C GLN A 250 7.59 41.89 -36.97
N SER A 251 6.88 42.68 -36.13
CA SER A 251 7.13 43.10 -34.73
C SER A 251 5.89 43.76 -34.01
N THR A 252 5.96 43.94 -32.69
CA THR A 252 5.06 44.72 -31.76
C THR A 252 5.29 46.26 -31.85
N PRO A 253 4.61 47.22 -31.11
CA PRO A 253 3.86 47.10 -29.82
C PRO A 253 2.63 48.04 -29.50
N GLU A 254 1.96 47.73 -28.36
CA GLU A 254 1.37 48.61 -27.28
C GLU A 254 0.43 49.84 -27.50
N THR A 255 -0.85 49.69 -27.08
CA THR A 255 -1.72 50.55 -26.17
C THR A 255 -1.97 52.08 -26.41
N PRO A 256 -2.92 52.79 -25.72
CA PRO A 256 -4.09 52.38 -24.88
C PRO A 256 -5.44 53.21 -25.03
N SER A 257 -6.50 52.71 -24.38
CA SER A 257 -7.57 53.45 -23.63
C SER A 257 -8.86 54.06 -24.26
N ASN A 258 -9.99 53.74 -23.59
CA ASN A 258 -11.24 54.51 -23.32
C ASN A 258 -12.34 54.82 -24.38
N ASN A 259 -13.43 54.05 -24.27
CA ASN A 259 -14.81 54.44 -23.89
C ASN A 259 -15.74 55.34 -24.78
N ALA A 260 -16.99 54.83 -24.88
CA ALA A 260 -18.30 55.51 -24.97
C ALA A 260 -19.03 55.69 -26.34
N GLN A 261 -20.36 55.54 -26.24
CA GLN A 261 -21.42 55.38 -27.27
C GLN A 261 -22.08 56.74 -27.62
N PRO A 262 -22.97 56.86 -28.66
CA PRO A 262 -24.43 56.72 -28.42
C PRO A 262 -25.34 56.28 -29.62
N ARG A 263 -26.66 56.14 -29.36
CA ARG A 263 -27.82 55.86 -30.28
C ARG A 263 -28.23 57.09 -31.15
N ALA A 264 -29.09 57.04 -32.20
CA ALA A 264 -30.58 56.92 -32.21
C ALA A 264 -31.14 57.25 -33.64
N GLU A 265 -32.41 57.07 -34.08
CA GLU A 265 -33.57 56.17 -33.79
C GLU A 265 -34.75 56.46 -34.80
N ASN A 266 -35.85 55.66 -34.80
CA ASN A 266 -37.20 55.87 -35.41
C ASN A 266 -37.42 56.04 -36.94
N SER A 267 -37.94 54.99 -37.61
CA SER A 267 -39.02 55.08 -38.64
C SER A 267 -39.58 53.71 -39.09
N PRO A 268 -40.77 53.64 -39.74
CA PRO A 268 -41.61 52.43 -39.75
C PRO A 268 -41.69 51.66 -41.09
N ALA A 269 -41.58 50.34 -41.01
CA ALA A 269 -42.14 49.34 -41.94
C ALA A 269 -42.32 48.04 -41.12
N ALA A 270 -43.49 47.49 -40.81
CA ALA A 270 -44.70 47.31 -41.61
C ALA A 270 -44.41 46.48 -42.88
N GLU A 271 -44.61 45.15 -42.80
CA GLU A 271 -45.52 44.37 -43.69
C GLU A 271 -45.41 42.83 -43.50
N LYS A 272 -46.51 42.32 -42.92
CA LYS A 272 -47.22 41.01 -42.88
C LYS A 272 -47.02 39.93 -44.01
N PRO A 273 -47.62 38.70 -43.91
CA PRO A 273 -46.87 37.41 -43.91
C PRO A 273 -47.54 36.25 -44.74
N ALA A 274 -47.52 35.00 -44.20
CA ALA A 274 -48.24 33.73 -44.57
C ALA A 274 -47.46 32.73 -45.48
N SER A 275 -47.69 31.40 -45.51
CA SER A 275 -48.84 30.49 -45.14
C SER A 275 -48.32 29.04 -44.82
N GLN A 276 -48.87 28.25 -43.88
CA GLN A 276 -49.98 27.24 -43.89
C GLN A 276 -49.89 25.99 -44.82
N MET A 277 -50.12 24.79 -44.25
CA MET A 277 -51.06 23.68 -44.65
C MET A 277 -50.78 22.40 -43.79
N GLU A 278 -51.75 21.89 -43.00
CA GLU A 278 -52.58 20.65 -43.22
C GLU A 278 -51.92 19.32 -42.72
N GLU A 279 -52.62 18.26 -42.23
CA GLU A 279 -54.03 18.03 -41.86
C GLU A 279 -54.23 16.83 -40.88
N ARG A 280 -55.34 16.85 -40.11
CA ARG A 280 -56.23 15.73 -39.63
C ARG A 280 -55.74 14.60 -38.68
N GLN A 281 -56.34 14.47 -37.47
CA GLN A 281 -57.56 13.67 -37.04
C GLN A 281 -57.23 12.17 -36.76
N VAL A 282 -57.88 11.35 -35.90
CA VAL A 282 -59.27 11.16 -35.37
C VAL A 282 -59.18 10.49 -33.95
N ALA A 283 -60.25 10.24 -33.16
CA ALA A 283 -61.05 11.14 -32.30
C ALA A 283 -62.07 10.36 -31.41
N GLY A 284 -62.25 10.71 -30.12
CA GLY A 284 -63.39 10.32 -29.25
C GLY A 284 -63.15 9.25 -28.16
N GLN A 285 -63.98 9.09 -27.11
CA GLN A 285 -65.01 9.97 -26.49
C GLN A 285 -65.43 9.39 -25.10
N SER A 286 -65.91 10.22 -24.15
CA SER A 286 -66.27 9.85 -22.75
C SER A 286 -67.68 9.20 -22.61
N PRO A 287 -68.10 8.66 -21.42
CA PRO A 287 -68.63 9.50 -20.31
C PRO A 287 -68.36 9.03 -18.85
N ASN A 288 -68.71 9.92 -17.89
CA ASN A 288 -68.61 9.87 -16.40
C ASN A 288 -69.89 9.24 -15.73
N PRO A 289 -70.14 9.22 -14.38
CA PRO A 289 -69.53 9.96 -13.24
C PRO A 289 -69.34 9.20 -11.89
N SER A 290 -69.03 9.96 -10.81
CA SER A 290 -69.02 9.63 -9.34
C SER A 290 -67.93 8.67 -8.84
N GLU A 291 -67.14 8.91 -7.77
CA GLU A 291 -66.84 10.04 -6.84
C GLU A 291 -65.53 9.65 -6.08
N GLU A 292 -64.79 10.43 -5.25
CA GLU A 292 -64.95 11.72 -4.57
C GLU A 292 -63.56 12.37 -4.20
N LEU A 293 -63.55 13.62 -3.68
CA LEU A 293 -62.51 14.35 -2.88
C LEU A 293 -61.02 14.53 -3.33
N HIS A 294 -60.78 15.71 -3.94
CA HIS A 294 -59.85 16.81 -3.56
C HIS A 294 -58.29 16.77 -3.68
N ASP A 295 -57.80 17.82 -4.36
CA ASP A 295 -56.61 18.68 -4.12
C ASP A 295 -55.18 18.11 -4.34
N TYR A 296 -54.26 18.75 -5.09
CA TYR A 296 -54.31 19.91 -6.00
C TYR A 296 -53.35 19.64 -7.18
N GLN A 297 -53.66 20.11 -8.39
CA GLN A 297 -52.72 20.15 -9.52
C GLN A 297 -52.01 21.50 -9.59
N GLU A 298 -50.72 21.47 -9.92
CA GLU A 298 -49.91 22.67 -10.16
C GLU A 298 -50.33 23.37 -11.46
N ALA A 299 -50.33 24.70 -11.44
CA ALA A 299 -50.53 25.55 -12.61
C ALA A 299 -49.25 26.34 -12.89
N GLN A 300 -48.76 26.28 -14.12
CA GLN A 300 -47.55 27.00 -14.53
C GLN A 300 -47.76 28.51 -14.60
N GLY A 301 -46.73 29.27 -14.21
CA GLY A 301 -46.69 30.73 -14.30
C GLY A 301 -45.45 31.23 -15.06
N THR A 302 -45.66 31.91 -16.18
CA THR A 302 -44.63 32.60 -16.97
C THR A 302 -44.19 33.94 -16.35
N ILE A 303 -42.92 34.30 -16.54
CA ILE A 303 -42.28 35.54 -16.06
C ILE A 303 -42.50 36.72 -17.02
N GLN A 304 -42.73 37.92 -16.49
CA GLN A 304 -42.16 39.18 -17.01
C GLN A 304 -42.02 40.24 -15.89
N ALA A 305 -41.18 41.27 -16.10
CA ALA A 305 -40.63 42.14 -15.06
C ALA A 305 -40.67 43.65 -15.43
N ASP A 306 -40.59 44.56 -14.43
CA ASP A 306 -39.93 45.89 -14.55
C ASP A 306 -39.83 46.70 -13.21
N GLN A 307 -38.57 47.05 -12.82
CA GLN A 307 -38.00 48.32 -12.24
C GLN A 307 -38.77 49.24 -11.21
N PRO A 308 -38.11 50.10 -10.37
CA PRO A 308 -36.75 50.13 -9.75
C PRO A 308 -36.78 50.48 -8.20
N PRO A 309 -35.86 51.23 -7.50
CA PRO A 309 -35.18 50.68 -6.31
C PRO A 309 -35.26 51.44 -4.94
N THR A 310 -34.85 50.72 -3.86
CA THR A 310 -34.49 51.18 -2.46
C THR A 310 -35.63 51.69 -1.55
N PRO A 311 -35.59 51.43 -0.21
CA PRO A 311 -34.41 51.46 0.68
C PRO A 311 -34.10 50.18 1.49
N GLN A 312 -32.91 50.16 2.11
CA GLN A 312 -32.39 49.13 3.02
C GLN A 312 -33.24 48.91 4.28
N SER A 313 -33.39 47.65 4.70
CA SER A 313 -33.67 47.25 6.09
C SER A 313 -32.71 46.13 6.51
N ASN A 314 -32.08 46.28 7.68
CA ASN A 314 -31.07 45.34 8.19
C ASN A 314 -31.67 44.05 8.77
N GLU A 315 -30.76 43.12 9.10
CA GLU A 315 -30.96 41.90 9.90
C GLU A 315 -31.53 40.65 9.20
N GLY A 316 -30.73 40.11 8.28
CA GLY A 316 -30.65 38.65 8.18
C GLY A 316 -30.11 38.08 9.51
N LYS A 317 -30.98 37.41 10.29
CA LYS A 317 -30.56 36.71 11.50
C LYS A 317 -29.87 35.40 11.14
N THR A 318 -28.54 35.42 11.21
CA THR A 318 -27.73 34.20 11.17
C THR A 318 -28.13 33.28 12.32
N VAL A 319 -28.42 32.01 12.00
CA VAL A 319 -28.67 30.99 13.02
C VAL A 319 -27.32 30.55 13.56
N SER A 320 -27.03 30.89 14.82
CA SER A 320 -25.81 30.43 15.49
C SER A 320 -25.89 28.92 15.75
N ILE A 321 -25.29 28.14 14.86
CA ILE A 321 -24.91 26.75 15.14
C ILE A 321 -23.76 26.79 16.16
N VAL A 322 -23.76 25.85 17.11
CA VAL A 322 -22.67 25.71 18.08
C VAL A 322 -21.56 24.89 17.45
N GLU A 323 -20.77 25.54 16.59
CA GLU A 323 -19.53 24.99 16.06
C GLU A 323 -18.41 25.14 17.11
N ASP A 324 -17.55 24.12 17.18
CA ASP A 324 -16.32 24.20 17.97
C ASP A 324 -15.38 25.20 17.29
N SER A 325 -14.54 25.91 18.07
CA SER A 325 -13.62 26.90 17.51
C SER A 325 -12.72 26.30 16.43
N SER A 326 -12.22 27.10 15.49
CA SER A 326 -11.24 26.71 14.46
C SER A 326 -9.96 26.15 15.08
N VAL A 327 -9.95 24.86 15.42
CA VAL A 327 -8.80 24.17 16.01
C VAL A 327 -7.74 24.02 14.92
N GLU A 328 -6.79 24.95 14.90
CA GLU A 328 -5.52 24.74 14.23
C GLU A 328 -4.65 23.82 15.09
N GLU A 329 -4.26 22.67 14.56
CA GLU A 329 -3.30 21.78 15.21
C GLU A 329 -2.63 20.83 14.20
N LEU A 330 -1.32 20.65 14.30
CA LEU A 330 -0.60 19.49 13.74
C LEU A 330 -0.80 18.28 14.66
N LEU A 331 -1.38 17.20 14.13
CA LEU A 331 -1.77 15.99 14.88
C LEU A 331 -0.72 14.87 14.86
N ASP A 332 -0.10 14.62 13.70
CA ASP A 332 0.85 13.53 13.47
C ASP A 332 1.76 13.91 12.30
N ALA A 333 3.01 13.46 12.29
CA ALA A 333 3.88 13.49 11.13
C ALA A 333 4.71 12.20 11.05
N TYR A 334 4.77 11.60 9.87
CA TYR A 334 5.31 10.25 9.70
C TYR A 334 5.78 9.94 8.27
N PHE A 335 6.57 8.86 8.16
CA PHE A 335 6.94 8.25 6.89
C PHE A 335 5.87 7.24 6.45
N ALA A 336 5.55 7.22 5.16
CA ALA A 336 4.55 6.33 4.60
C ALA A 336 4.99 5.66 3.29
N LYS A 337 4.40 4.50 2.99
CA LYS A 337 4.41 3.88 1.65
C LYS A 337 3.00 3.92 1.05
N LYS A 338 2.95 3.98 -0.28
CA LYS A 338 1.69 3.93 -1.06
C LYS A 338 1.46 2.50 -1.50
N GLU A 339 0.45 1.87 -0.91
CA GLU A 339 0.06 0.50 -1.20
C GLU A 339 -1.19 0.48 -2.06
N TYR A 340 -1.16 -0.28 -3.15
CA TYR A 340 -2.29 -0.38 -4.08
C TYR A 340 -3.20 -1.52 -3.63
N THR A 341 -3.99 -1.29 -2.58
CA THR A 341 -4.89 -2.30 -1.98
C THR A 341 -6.37 -1.93 -2.06
N LYS A 342 -6.69 -0.65 -2.31
CA LYS A 342 -8.08 -0.18 -2.38
C LYS A 342 -8.71 -0.57 -3.71
N GLN A 343 -9.66 -1.49 -3.70
CA GLN A 343 -10.47 -1.82 -4.88
C GLN A 343 -11.25 -0.58 -5.34
N THR A 344 -10.97 -0.05 -6.54
CA THR A 344 -11.60 1.20 -7.02
C THR A 344 -12.88 0.99 -7.82
N GLY A 345 -13.06 -0.19 -8.43
CA GLY A 345 -14.09 -0.44 -9.44
C GLY A 345 -13.83 0.19 -10.81
N GLU A 346 -12.79 1.02 -10.96
CA GLU A 346 -12.40 1.61 -12.24
C GLU A 346 -11.81 0.53 -13.16
N ALA A 347 -12.29 0.42 -14.40
CA ALA A 347 -11.77 -0.52 -15.39
C ALA A 347 -10.27 -0.27 -15.67
N ALA A 348 -9.46 -1.34 -15.61
CA ALA A 348 -8.06 -1.32 -15.98
C ALA A 348 -7.83 -1.91 -17.38
N GLY A 349 -8.26 -3.16 -17.58
CA GLY A 349 -8.08 -3.90 -18.83
C GLY A 349 -8.85 -5.21 -18.81
N THR A 350 -8.32 -6.23 -19.48
CA THR A 350 -8.86 -7.60 -19.39
C THR A 350 -7.73 -8.60 -19.17
N LEU A 351 -8.03 -9.67 -18.43
CA LEU A 351 -7.14 -10.81 -18.28
C LEU A 351 -7.73 -11.99 -19.04
N GLU A 352 -6.94 -12.58 -19.93
CA GLU A 352 -7.27 -13.83 -20.62
C GLU A 352 -6.86 -15.02 -19.73
N TYR A 353 -7.75 -15.99 -19.57
CA TYR A 353 -7.52 -17.23 -18.85
C TYR A 353 -7.80 -18.44 -19.75
N GLN A 354 -6.83 -19.37 -19.82
CA GLN A 354 -6.92 -20.63 -20.55
C GLN A 354 -7.18 -21.79 -19.60
N PHE A 355 -8.16 -22.64 -19.94
CA PHE A 355 -8.54 -23.80 -19.13
C PHE A 355 -7.53 -24.95 -19.28
N GLY A 356 -7.00 -25.46 -18.16
CA GLY A 356 -6.02 -26.54 -18.13
C GLY A 356 -6.60 -27.97 -18.17
N SER A 357 -7.92 -28.14 -18.17
CA SER A 357 -8.60 -29.44 -18.09
C SER A 357 -9.92 -29.46 -18.85
N ASN A 358 -10.43 -30.64 -19.20
CA ASN A 358 -11.74 -30.81 -19.85
C ASN A 358 -12.90 -30.82 -18.84
N GLY A 359 -14.11 -30.50 -19.31
CA GLY A 359 -15.35 -30.72 -18.55
C GLY A 359 -15.62 -29.72 -17.41
N ASN A 360 -15.11 -28.48 -17.49
CA ASN A 360 -15.40 -27.44 -16.51
C ASN A 360 -16.84 -26.93 -16.72
N LYS A 361 -17.79 -27.52 -16.00
CA LYS A 361 -19.21 -27.14 -16.08
C LYS A 361 -19.46 -25.76 -15.48
N THR A 362 -20.33 -25.01 -16.14
CA THR A 362 -20.69 -23.61 -15.87
C THR A 362 -22.14 -23.32 -16.26
N ALA A 363 -23.01 -24.34 -16.28
CA ALA A 363 -24.40 -24.21 -16.72
C ALA A 363 -25.30 -23.61 -15.64
N THR A 364 -25.00 -23.81 -14.36
CA THR A 364 -25.71 -23.19 -13.24
C THR A 364 -24.86 -22.14 -12.52
N ASP A 365 -25.49 -21.20 -11.80
CA ASP A 365 -24.77 -20.18 -11.03
C ASP A 365 -23.83 -20.79 -9.98
N ALA A 366 -24.23 -21.91 -9.35
CA ALA A 366 -23.38 -22.64 -8.41
C ALA A 366 -22.13 -23.26 -9.08
N GLU A 367 -22.26 -23.71 -10.33
CA GLU A 367 -21.14 -24.18 -11.13
C GLU A 367 -20.24 -23.03 -11.59
N LYS A 368 -20.82 -21.91 -12.07
CA LYS A 368 -20.07 -20.69 -12.40
C LYS A 368 -19.30 -20.14 -11.21
N GLU A 369 -19.93 -20.04 -10.04
CA GLU A 369 -19.32 -19.61 -8.78
C GLU A 369 -18.14 -20.50 -8.39
N LYS A 370 -18.26 -21.83 -8.55
CA LYS A 370 -17.18 -22.80 -8.29
C LYS A 370 -16.00 -22.60 -9.25
N ILE A 371 -16.27 -22.49 -10.55
CA ILE A 371 -15.22 -22.27 -11.56
C ILE A 371 -14.57 -20.89 -11.38
N ALA A 372 -15.35 -19.84 -11.15
CA ALA A 372 -14.83 -18.49 -10.91
C ALA A 372 -13.90 -18.43 -9.69
N LYS A 373 -14.25 -19.10 -8.58
CA LYS A 373 -13.35 -19.24 -7.41
C LYS A 373 -12.05 -19.96 -7.74
N ILE A 374 -12.09 -21.01 -8.56
CA ILE A 374 -10.88 -21.74 -9.01
C ILE A 374 -9.98 -20.83 -9.86
N ILE A 375 -10.56 -20.02 -10.76
CA ILE A 375 -9.83 -19.09 -11.63
C ILE A 375 -9.25 -17.93 -10.81
N PHE A 376 -10.05 -17.35 -9.90
CA PHE A 376 -9.64 -16.27 -9.00
C PHE A 376 -8.44 -16.63 -8.13
N GLY A 377 -8.32 -17.90 -7.74
CA GLY A 377 -7.17 -18.41 -6.99
C GLY A 377 -5.88 -18.65 -7.80
N LYS A 378 -5.89 -18.47 -9.13
CA LYS A 378 -4.74 -18.80 -10.00
C LYS A 378 -3.62 -17.75 -9.91
N PRO A 379 -2.34 -18.17 -10.08
CA PRO A 379 -1.19 -17.25 -10.09
C PRO A 379 -1.38 -16.05 -11.02
N ALA A 380 -1.88 -16.26 -12.24
CA ALA A 380 -2.12 -15.18 -13.23
C ALA A 380 -3.10 -14.10 -12.74
N VAL A 381 -4.05 -14.45 -11.86
CA VAL A 381 -4.96 -13.48 -11.23
C VAL A 381 -4.28 -12.81 -10.03
N LYS A 382 -3.49 -13.54 -9.24
CA LYS A 382 -2.71 -12.97 -8.13
C LYS A 382 -1.70 -11.91 -8.60
N THR A 383 -1.03 -12.15 -9.74
CA THR A 383 -0.07 -11.22 -10.37
C THR A 383 -0.71 -9.95 -10.97
N LEU A 384 -2.03 -9.77 -10.87
CA LEU A 384 -2.66 -8.48 -11.20
C LEU A 384 -2.23 -7.40 -10.22
N ALA A 385 -1.97 -7.74 -8.95
CA ALA A 385 -1.54 -6.78 -7.93
C ALA A 385 -0.23 -6.06 -8.32
N ASP A 386 0.69 -6.78 -8.97
CA ASP A 386 1.97 -6.24 -9.48
C ASP A 386 1.76 -5.16 -10.55
N LYS A 387 0.66 -5.27 -11.30
CA LYS A 387 0.21 -4.28 -12.30
C LYS A 387 -0.64 -3.17 -11.70
N LYS A 388 -0.85 -3.18 -10.37
CA LYS A 388 -1.81 -2.33 -9.64
C LYS A 388 -3.25 -2.57 -10.12
N GLU A 389 -3.57 -3.82 -10.42
CA GLU A 389 -4.88 -4.28 -10.88
C GLU A 389 -5.44 -5.39 -9.97
N TYR A 390 -6.75 -5.61 -10.05
CA TYR A 390 -7.44 -6.75 -9.47
C TYR A 390 -8.57 -7.22 -10.41
N THR A 391 -9.24 -8.32 -10.09
CA THR A 391 -10.51 -8.70 -10.71
C THR A 391 -11.52 -9.07 -9.63
N THR A 392 -12.75 -9.40 -9.99
CA THR A 392 -13.79 -9.85 -9.04
C THR A 392 -14.33 -11.22 -9.46
N LEU A 393 -14.87 -11.97 -8.48
CA LEU A 393 -15.59 -13.21 -8.78
C LEU A 393 -16.76 -12.96 -9.75
N GLU A 394 -17.43 -11.81 -9.65
CA GLU A 394 -18.50 -11.40 -10.56
C GLU A 394 -17.99 -11.20 -12.00
N ALA A 395 -16.88 -10.48 -12.20
CA ALA A 395 -16.31 -10.28 -13.54
C ALA A 395 -15.89 -11.61 -14.20
N ILE A 396 -15.34 -12.55 -13.42
CA ILE A 396 -15.02 -13.90 -13.91
C ILE A 396 -16.31 -14.67 -14.24
N LYS A 397 -17.33 -14.66 -13.36
CA LYS A 397 -18.62 -15.32 -13.61
C LYS A 397 -19.32 -14.81 -14.87
N GLN A 398 -19.27 -13.50 -15.11
CA GLN A 398 -19.84 -12.87 -16.32
C GLN A 398 -19.13 -13.33 -17.60
N ALA A 399 -17.82 -13.61 -17.55
CA ALA A 399 -17.08 -14.16 -18.68
C ALA A 399 -17.33 -15.67 -18.94
N LEU A 400 -17.94 -16.40 -17.99
CA LEU A 400 -18.36 -17.79 -18.16
C LEU A 400 -19.70 -17.85 -18.90
N SER A 401 -19.65 -17.73 -20.22
CA SER A 401 -20.82 -17.68 -21.12
C SER A 401 -21.28 -19.05 -21.64
N ARG A 402 -20.43 -20.08 -21.63
CA ARG A 402 -20.75 -21.43 -22.12
C ARG A 402 -21.20 -22.34 -20.98
N GLU A 403 -21.89 -23.44 -21.30
CA GLU A 403 -22.31 -24.46 -20.32
C GLU A 403 -21.15 -25.35 -19.82
N VAL A 404 -20.14 -25.56 -20.67
CA VAL A 404 -18.92 -26.32 -20.37
C VAL A 404 -17.74 -25.68 -21.08
N TYR A 405 -16.62 -25.54 -20.38
CA TYR A 405 -15.31 -25.21 -20.95
C TYR A 405 -14.37 -26.42 -20.93
N ASN A 406 -13.66 -26.63 -22.01
CA ASN A 406 -12.68 -27.70 -22.18
C ASN A 406 -11.24 -27.19 -22.15
N LYS A 407 -10.28 -28.11 -22.17
CA LYS A 407 -8.86 -27.78 -22.16
C LYS A 407 -8.52 -26.90 -23.37
N ASP A 408 -7.65 -25.93 -23.15
CA ASP A 408 -7.12 -24.98 -24.13
C ASP A 408 -8.17 -23.97 -24.67
N GLU A 409 -9.44 -24.09 -24.28
CA GLU A 409 -10.43 -23.03 -24.43
C GLU A 409 -10.15 -21.87 -23.47
N LYS A 410 -10.66 -20.68 -23.80
CA LYS A 410 -10.31 -19.43 -23.13
C LYS A 410 -11.54 -18.59 -22.75
N ILE A 411 -11.36 -17.75 -21.74
CA ILE A 411 -12.24 -16.61 -21.42
C ILE A 411 -11.40 -15.36 -21.20
N SER A 412 -12.00 -14.20 -21.39
CA SER A 412 -11.41 -12.91 -21.00
C SER A 412 -12.37 -12.20 -20.06
N PHE A 413 -11.89 -11.77 -18.89
CA PHE A 413 -12.68 -11.05 -17.90
C PHE A 413 -12.07 -9.70 -17.55
N GLN A 414 -12.93 -8.78 -17.11
CA GLN A 414 -12.55 -7.42 -16.74
C GLN A 414 -11.57 -7.41 -15.56
N THR A 415 -10.51 -6.62 -15.68
CA THR A 415 -9.67 -6.21 -14.56
C THR A 415 -9.98 -4.76 -14.19
N PHE A 416 -9.72 -4.43 -12.93
CA PHE A 416 -10.03 -3.14 -12.32
C PHE A 416 -8.78 -2.59 -11.64
N LYS A 417 -8.65 -1.27 -11.51
CA LYS A 417 -7.49 -0.64 -10.89
C LYS A 417 -7.53 -0.77 -9.38
N LEU A 418 -6.40 -1.09 -8.77
CA LEU A 418 -6.17 -0.88 -7.36
C LEU A 418 -5.78 0.60 -7.13
N GLY A 419 -6.34 1.19 -6.08
CA GLY A 419 -6.09 2.56 -5.65
C GLY A 419 -5.04 2.59 -4.55
N GLY A 420 -4.14 3.56 -4.63
CA GLY A 420 -3.10 3.76 -3.62
C GLY A 420 -3.66 4.30 -2.30
N GLU A 421 -3.27 3.69 -1.19
CA GLU A 421 -3.47 4.16 0.18
C GLU A 421 -2.11 4.40 0.85
N LEU A 422 -1.96 5.47 1.64
CA LEU A 422 -0.72 5.75 2.36
C LEU A 422 -0.70 5.04 3.72
N LYS A 423 0.03 3.92 3.81
CA LYS A 423 0.30 3.23 5.08
C LYS A 423 1.49 3.86 5.80
N LYS A 424 1.32 4.19 7.08
CA LYS A 424 2.40 4.63 7.98
C LYS A 424 3.37 3.48 8.18
N ILE A 425 4.68 3.75 8.04
CA ILE A 425 5.75 2.79 8.24
C ILE A 425 6.73 3.28 9.32
N THR A 426 7.35 2.34 10.02
CA THR A 426 8.30 2.60 11.12
C THR A 426 9.76 2.36 10.73
N SER A 427 10.02 1.76 9.57
CA SER A 427 11.38 1.54 9.04
C SER A 427 11.42 1.49 7.51
N ALA A 428 12.58 1.83 6.94
CA ALA A 428 12.93 1.50 5.56
C ALA A 428 14.46 1.51 5.36
N PRO A 429 15.02 0.73 4.42
CA PRO A 429 16.41 0.90 4.03
C PRO A 429 16.61 2.23 3.28
N LEU A 430 17.85 2.74 3.28
CA LEU A 430 18.26 3.79 2.34
C LEU A 430 17.94 3.38 0.90
N ASP A 431 17.85 4.36 0.01
CA ASP A 431 17.49 4.19 -1.41
C ASP A 431 16.01 3.78 -1.64
N THR A 432 15.16 3.86 -0.61
CA THR A 432 13.71 3.61 -0.71
C THR A 432 12.93 4.88 -1.07
N LYS A 433 11.95 4.76 -1.97
CA LYS A 433 10.96 5.81 -2.27
C LYS A 433 9.80 5.76 -1.27
N LEU A 434 9.48 6.90 -0.66
CA LEU A 434 8.56 7.06 0.49
C LEU A 434 7.72 8.34 0.34
N TYR A 435 6.77 8.53 1.24
CA TYR A 435 6.09 9.81 1.44
C TYR A 435 6.39 10.35 2.84
N LEU A 436 6.70 11.65 2.93
CA LEU A 436 6.54 12.40 4.17
C LEU A 436 5.09 12.84 4.28
N VAL A 437 4.47 12.58 5.42
CA VAL A 437 3.07 12.93 5.69
C VAL A 437 2.99 13.75 6.97
N ALA A 438 2.20 14.82 6.97
CA ALA A 438 1.74 15.45 8.21
C ALA A 438 0.23 15.67 8.17
N LYS A 439 -0.43 15.42 9.30
CA LYS A 439 -1.89 15.52 9.48
C LYS A 439 -2.24 16.73 10.35
N THR A 440 -3.36 17.38 10.06
CA THR A 440 -3.90 18.49 10.85
C THR A 440 -5.29 18.19 11.39
N ALA A 441 -5.63 18.82 12.52
CA ALA A 441 -7.01 18.95 12.99
C ALA A 441 -7.64 20.20 12.36
N GLY A 442 -8.97 20.17 12.25
CA GLY A 442 -9.80 21.31 11.87
C GLY A 442 -9.58 21.83 10.45
N SER A 443 -10.39 22.83 10.08
CA SER A 443 -10.29 23.54 8.80
C SER A 443 -9.32 24.73 8.83
N GLY A 444 -8.88 25.19 10.02
CA GLY A 444 -8.05 26.41 10.16
C GLY A 444 -6.68 26.34 9.47
N LEU A 445 -6.13 25.13 9.30
CA LEU A 445 -4.90 24.89 8.54
C LEU A 445 -5.15 24.43 7.09
N SER A 446 -6.40 24.37 6.61
CA SER A 446 -6.69 24.06 5.21
C SER A 446 -6.05 25.09 4.28
N ASP A 447 -5.51 24.61 3.17
CA ASP A 447 -4.87 25.41 2.12
C ASP A 447 -3.63 26.22 2.55
N LYS A 448 -3.19 26.05 3.80
CA LYS A 448 -1.89 26.55 4.28
C LYS A 448 -0.76 25.64 3.81
N GLN A 449 0.47 26.12 3.95
CA GLN A 449 1.66 25.28 3.75
C GLN A 449 2.07 24.62 5.07
N ALA A 450 2.49 23.36 4.97
CA ALA A 450 3.24 22.66 5.98
C ALA A 450 4.64 22.32 5.47
N THR A 451 5.64 22.47 6.34
CA THR A 451 7.04 22.12 6.08
C THR A 451 7.45 20.99 7.01
N ILE A 452 8.04 19.93 6.46
CA ILE A 452 8.56 18.77 7.20
C ILE A 452 10.09 18.77 7.06
N ILE A 453 10.78 18.51 8.18
CA ILE A 453 12.24 18.44 8.27
C ILE A 453 12.59 17.09 8.88
N ILE A 454 13.51 16.35 8.25
CA ILE A 454 14.01 15.06 8.73
C ILE A 454 15.26 15.30 9.58
N LYS A 455 15.33 14.69 10.76
CA LYS A 455 16.49 14.79 11.65
C LYS A 455 16.95 13.45 12.18
N GLU A 456 18.26 13.28 12.31
CA GLU A 456 18.87 12.13 12.99
C GLU A 456 18.73 12.28 14.51
N LYS A 457 18.42 11.18 15.21
CA LYS A 457 18.44 11.11 16.68
C LYS A 457 19.85 11.24 17.20
N ASP A 458 20.72 10.33 16.78
CA ASP A 458 22.07 10.14 17.33
C ASP A 458 23.19 10.59 16.40
N GLY A 459 22.87 10.96 15.16
CA GLY A 459 23.82 11.54 14.21
C GLY A 459 24.80 10.54 13.61
N LEU A 460 24.36 9.35 13.21
CA LEU A 460 25.25 8.30 12.67
C LEU A 460 25.63 8.57 11.21
N ILE A 461 24.76 9.20 10.41
CA ILE A 461 25.06 9.64 9.04
C ILE A 461 25.79 10.99 9.02
N LYS A 462 25.21 12.08 9.53
CA LYS A 462 25.81 13.44 9.41
C LYS A 462 26.70 13.82 10.59
N GLY A 463 26.81 12.98 11.63
CA GLY A 463 27.83 13.07 12.67
C GLY A 463 27.45 13.82 13.95
N SER A 464 26.20 14.31 14.08
CA SER A 464 25.72 14.99 15.27
C SER A 464 24.24 14.75 15.56
N ALA A 465 23.89 14.61 16.84
CA ALA A 465 22.51 14.41 17.28
C ALA A 465 21.63 15.62 16.91
N GLY A 466 20.45 15.38 16.37
CA GLY A 466 19.54 16.41 15.86
C GLY A 466 19.95 17.03 14.52
N ALA A 467 20.99 16.52 13.84
CA ALA A 467 21.37 16.96 12.51
C ALA A 467 20.21 16.78 11.52
N VAL A 468 20.03 17.75 10.63
CA VAL A 468 19.07 17.65 9.53
C VAL A 468 19.66 16.74 8.44
N LEU A 469 18.87 15.76 7.99
CA LEU A 469 19.26 14.80 6.97
C LEU A 469 18.68 15.22 5.60
N PRO A 470 19.47 15.78 4.67
CA PRO A 470 18.96 16.19 3.36
C PRO A 470 18.75 14.97 2.47
N ILE A 471 17.57 14.85 1.85
CA ILE A 471 17.26 13.76 0.91
C ILE A 471 16.59 14.30 -0.36
N LEU A 472 16.41 13.46 -1.37
CA LEU A 472 15.72 13.85 -2.60
C LEU A 472 14.20 13.99 -2.41
N GLU A 473 13.66 15.16 -2.72
CA GLU A 473 12.25 15.33 -3.10
C GLU A 473 12.06 14.89 -4.55
N ILE A 474 11.02 14.10 -4.81
CA ILE A 474 10.71 13.54 -6.13
C ILE A 474 9.22 13.74 -6.46
N SER A 475 8.85 13.61 -7.74
CA SER A 475 7.46 13.74 -8.18
C SER A 475 6.65 12.45 -7.96
N GLU A 476 5.31 12.54 -8.01
CA GLU A 476 4.43 11.36 -7.94
C GLU A 476 4.67 10.39 -9.11
N GLU A 477 5.05 10.88 -10.30
CA GLU A 477 5.43 10.04 -11.44
C GLU A 477 6.75 9.31 -11.19
N GLN A 478 7.70 9.96 -10.51
CA GLN A 478 8.99 9.38 -10.15
C GLN A 478 8.88 8.31 -9.04
N MET A 479 7.82 8.32 -8.22
CA MET A 479 7.54 7.26 -7.26
C MET A 479 7.34 5.89 -7.93
N ASP A 480 6.72 5.89 -9.11
CA ASP A 480 6.33 4.68 -9.84
C ASP A 480 7.39 4.21 -10.86
N GLN A 481 8.44 5.00 -11.10
CA GLN A 481 9.55 4.65 -11.98
C GLN A 481 10.61 3.82 -11.25
N ALA A 482 11.30 2.94 -11.97
CA ALA A 482 12.52 2.31 -11.46
C ALA A 482 13.60 3.37 -11.15
N THR A 483 14.41 3.15 -10.13
CA THR A 483 15.61 3.97 -9.90
C THR A 483 16.62 3.65 -11.01
N PRO A 484 17.23 4.65 -11.68
CA PRO A 484 18.27 4.39 -12.67
C PRO A 484 19.45 3.63 -12.07
N THR A 485 19.98 2.64 -12.79
CA THR A 485 21.14 1.84 -12.36
C THR A 485 22.48 2.56 -12.53
N THR A 486 22.52 3.65 -13.30
CA THR A 486 23.73 4.47 -13.51
C THR A 486 23.38 5.94 -13.71
N GLY A 487 24.08 6.85 -13.02
CA GLY A 487 23.96 8.30 -13.17
C GLY A 487 23.14 8.98 -12.06
N GLU A 488 23.09 10.31 -12.04
CA GLU A 488 22.33 11.04 -11.02
C GLU A 488 20.85 10.63 -11.00
N VAL A 489 20.35 10.25 -9.83
CA VAL A 489 18.93 9.93 -9.66
C VAL A 489 18.09 11.22 -9.77
N PRO A 490 17.00 11.22 -10.58
CA PRO A 490 16.11 12.36 -10.70
C PRO A 490 15.50 12.77 -9.35
N GLY A 491 15.60 14.05 -9.02
CA GLY A 491 15.06 14.62 -7.78
C GLY A 491 15.76 15.93 -7.41
N THR A 492 15.22 16.62 -6.40
CA THR A 492 15.86 17.81 -5.80
C THR A 492 16.26 17.49 -4.38
N GLU A 493 17.56 17.56 -4.07
CA GLU A 493 18.02 17.38 -2.69
C GLU A 493 17.57 18.55 -1.81
N LYS A 494 16.86 18.26 -0.72
CA LYS A 494 16.32 19.25 0.21
C LYS A 494 16.50 18.84 1.65
N SER A 495 16.67 19.86 2.50
CA SER A 495 16.68 19.75 3.96
C SER A 495 15.31 20.08 4.58
N GLU A 496 14.44 20.77 3.82
CA GLU A 496 13.09 21.15 4.23
C GLU A 496 12.11 20.84 3.08
N PHE A 497 11.03 20.13 3.39
CA PHE A 497 10.05 19.62 2.43
C PHE A 497 8.72 20.33 2.65
N THR A 498 8.29 21.16 1.70
CA THR A 498 7.09 21.99 1.85
C THR A 498 5.99 21.57 0.90
N GLY A 499 4.78 21.38 1.42
CA GLY A 499 3.59 21.07 0.63
C GLY A 499 2.35 21.77 1.16
N LYS A 500 1.31 21.82 0.32
CA LYS A 500 -0.01 22.36 0.69
C LYS A 500 -0.78 21.35 1.53
N ILE A 501 -1.52 21.83 2.52
CA ILE A 501 -2.40 21.03 3.37
C ILE A 501 -3.75 20.93 2.68
N GLU A 502 -4.10 19.74 2.22
CA GLU A 502 -5.35 19.44 1.51
C GLU A 502 -6.09 18.31 2.23
N ASN A 503 -7.39 18.48 2.47
CA ASN A 503 -8.21 17.51 3.22
C ASN A 503 -7.61 17.13 4.61
N GLY A 504 -6.99 18.11 5.28
CA GLY A 504 -6.34 17.92 6.58
C GLY A 504 -5.00 17.16 6.54
N MET A 505 -4.35 17.07 5.38
CA MET A 505 -3.08 16.35 5.23
C MET A 505 -2.15 17.02 4.21
N VAL A 506 -0.85 17.00 4.46
CA VAL A 506 0.18 17.20 3.43
C VAL A 506 0.84 15.84 3.15
N LYS A 507 1.13 15.57 1.86
CA LYS A 507 1.87 14.39 1.40
C LYS A 507 2.97 14.84 0.44
N ILE A 508 4.21 14.43 0.68
CA ILE A 508 5.38 14.85 -0.12
C ILE A 508 6.16 13.60 -0.53
N PRO A 509 6.27 13.28 -1.83
CA PRO A 509 7.04 12.13 -2.30
C PRO A 509 8.54 12.41 -2.17
N VAL A 510 9.28 11.44 -1.62
CA VAL A 510 10.73 11.56 -1.35
C VAL A 510 11.43 10.24 -1.67
N HIS A 511 12.73 10.31 -1.94
CA HIS A 511 13.62 9.15 -2.06
C HIS A 511 14.66 9.25 -0.95
N LEU A 512 14.68 8.27 -0.04
CA LEU A 512 15.50 8.25 1.18
C LEU A 512 16.99 8.01 0.86
N ARG A 513 17.61 8.98 0.20
CA ARG A 513 19.00 8.99 -0.25
C ARG A 513 19.47 10.44 -0.50
N PRO A 514 20.78 10.71 -0.48
CA PRO A 514 21.34 11.92 -1.09
C PRO A 514 21.30 11.80 -2.63
N LYS A 515 21.62 12.91 -3.31
CA LYS A 515 21.69 12.97 -4.78
C LYS A 515 22.82 12.11 -5.34
N SER A 516 23.99 12.14 -4.69
CA SER A 516 25.20 11.43 -5.11
C SER A 516 25.20 9.96 -4.70
N ASP A 517 25.53 9.05 -5.63
CA ASP A 517 25.77 7.63 -5.32
C ASP A 517 26.98 7.45 -4.40
N ASP A 518 28.02 8.28 -4.51
CA ASP A 518 29.19 8.24 -3.61
C ASP A 518 28.82 8.66 -2.19
N GLU A 519 27.96 9.66 -2.02
CA GLU A 519 27.47 10.02 -0.69
C GLU A 519 26.53 8.93 -0.14
N LEU A 520 25.66 8.36 -0.97
CA LEU A 520 24.81 7.22 -0.59
C LEU A 520 25.64 6.00 -0.16
N LYS A 521 26.76 5.73 -0.84
CA LYS A 521 27.72 4.69 -0.46
C LYS A 521 28.33 4.98 0.91
N GLN A 522 28.74 6.22 1.18
CA GLN A 522 29.24 6.62 2.50
C GLN A 522 28.17 6.51 3.60
N TRP A 523 26.91 6.84 3.31
CA TRP A 523 25.80 6.65 4.26
C TRP A 523 25.58 5.16 4.56
N LYS A 524 25.52 4.31 3.52
CA LYS A 524 25.42 2.84 3.65
C LYS A 524 26.58 2.27 4.46
N GLU A 525 27.82 2.74 4.23
CA GLU A 525 29.01 2.36 4.99
C GLU A 525 28.90 2.75 6.47
N LYS A 526 28.50 3.99 6.79
CA LYS A 526 28.30 4.45 8.18
C LYS A 526 27.26 3.61 8.93
N ILE A 527 26.12 3.31 8.30
CA ILE A 527 25.09 2.47 8.90
C ILE A 527 25.60 1.03 9.12
N SER A 528 26.38 0.46 8.19
CA SER A 528 26.91 -0.90 8.37
C SER A 528 28.00 -0.96 9.45
N LYS A 529 28.94 0.00 9.45
CA LYS A 529 30.03 0.12 10.44
C LYS A 529 29.53 0.46 11.85
N GLY A 530 28.50 1.30 11.96
CA GLY A 530 28.01 1.82 13.22
C GLY A 530 28.78 3.06 13.70
N LYS A 531 28.50 3.49 14.93
CA LYS A 531 29.03 4.73 15.49
C LYS A 531 30.45 4.51 16.00
N GLU A 532 31.33 5.48 15.76
CA GLU A 532 32.70 5.47 16.29
C GLU A 532 32.67 5.49 17.83
N ASP A 533 33.32 4.50 18.44
CA ASP A 533 33.29 4.22 19.88
C ASP A 533 34.72 3.90 20.37
N GLY A 534 35.58 4.91 20.26
CA GLY A 534 36.96 4.91 20.73
C GLY A 534 37.99 4.38 19.73
N GLU A 535 39.22 4.16 20.22
CA GLU A 535 40.35 3.67 19.43
C GLU A 535 40.88 2.36 20.01
N TYR A 536 41.44 1.52 19.15
CA TYR A 536 42.24 0.36 19.51
C TYR A 536 43.72 0.64 19.23
N THR A 537 44.59 0.36 20.18
CA THR A 537 46.05 0.46 20.01
C THR A 537 46.62 -0.94 19.77
N TYR A 538 47.15 -1.19 18.57
CA TYR A 538 47.81 -2.44 18.23
C TYR A 538 49.34 -2.33 18.36
N LYS A 539 49.96 -3.36 18.92
CA LYS A 539 51.40 -3.45 19.17
C LYS A 539 52.03 -4.58 18.34
N PHE A 540 53.07 -4.26 17.57
CA PHE A 540 53.76 -5.22 16.71
C PHE A 540 54.70 -6.14 17.51
N GLY A 541 54.51 -7.46 17.35
CA GLY A 541 55.36 -8.48 17.99
C GLY A 541 56.71 -8.74 17.29
N GLY A 542 56.96 -8.12 16.13
CA GLY A 542 58.15 -8.33 15.30
C GLY A 542 58.10 -7.47 14.02
N GLU A 543 59.09 -7.63 13.14
CA GLU A 543 59.16 -6.86 11.88
C GLU A 543 57.99 -7.18 10.94
N ASN A 544 57.27 -6.15 10.49
CA ASN A 544 56.18 -6.23 9.52
C ASN A 544 56.41 -5.21 8.40
N LYS A 545 56.35 -5.66 7.14
CA LYS A 545 56.66 -4.84 5.95
C LYS A 545 55.41 -4.48 5.17
N VAL A 546 55.28 -3.20 4.88
CA VAL A 546 54.21 -2.54 4.12
C VAL A 546 54.87 -1.83 2.93
N THR A 547 55.33 -2.64 1.97
CA THR A 547 56.09 -2.19 0.79
C THR A 547 55.20 -1.71 -0.37
N ASP A 548 53.94 -2.14 -0.36
CA ASP A 548 52.94 -2.03 -1.43
C ASP A 548 51.54 -2.30 -0.86
N GLU A 549 50.47 -1.91 -1.58
CA GLU A 549 49.08 -2.07 -1.12
C GLU A 549 48.70 -3.53 -0.78
N ASN A 550 49.23 -4.52 -1.53
CA ASN A 550 48.95 -5.94 -1.25
C ASN A 550 49.61 -6.42 0.06
N SER A 551 50.79 -5.90 0.40
CA SER A 551 51.41 -6.12 1.71
C SER A 551 50.68 -5.37 2.82
N LYS A 552 50.18 -4.15 2.54
CA LYS A 552 49.40 -3.32 3.46
C LYS A 552 48.12 -4.01 3.90
N LYS A 553 47.32 -4.49 2.93
CA LYS A 553 46.09 -5.23 3.16
C LYS A 553 46.31 -6.50 3.99
N ARG A 554 47.29 -7.33 3.62
CA ARG A 554 47.63 -8.55 4.38
C ARG A 554 48.07 -8.26 5.82
N VAL A 555 48.82 -7.18 6.05
CA VAL A 555 49.20 -6.74 7.40
C VAL A 555 47.95 -6.25 8.16
N ALA A 556 47.07 -5.47 7.53
CA ALA A 556 45.83 -5.01 8.14
C ALA A 556 44.85 -6.16 8.50
N GLU A 557 44.70 -7.15 7.62
CA GLU A 557 43.95 -8.39 7.87
C GLU A 557 44.51 -9.17 9.08
N ALA A 558 45.83 -9.33 9.15
CA ALA A 558 46.50 -9.99 10.27
C ALA A 558 46.32 -9.22 11.60
N ILE A 559 46.41 -7.89 11.55
CA ILE A 559 46.14 -7.00 12.69
C ILE A 559 44.69 -7.14 13.16
N LEU A 560 43.71 -7.10 12.23
CA LEU A 560 42.30 -7.24 12.55
C LEU A 560 41.99 -8.60 13.18
N LYS A 561 42.55 -9.68 12.62
CA LYS A 561 42.42 -11.04 13.16
C LYS A 561 43.00 -11.13 14.57
N ASN A 562 44.16 -10.52 14.81
CA ASN A 562 44.81 -10.52 16.11
C ASN A 562 44.03 -9.69 17.14
N ALA A 563 43.53 -8.50 16.77
CA ALA A 563 42.73 -7.66 17.65
C ALA A 563 41.37 -8.31 18.00
N LYS A 564 40.71 -8.99 17.05
CA LYS A 564 39.46 -9.72 17.29
C LYS A 564 39.58 -10.91 18.25
N ASN A 565 40.72 -11.62 18.23
CA ASN A 565 40.94 -12.82 19.03
C ASN A 565 41.75 -12.56 20.32
N GLY A 566 42.51 -11.47 20.37
CA GLY A 566 43.55 -11.23 21.36
C GLY A 566 44.81 -12.08 21.09
N ASN A 567 45.96 -11.60 21.59
CA ASN A 567 47.21 -12.35 21.69
C ASN A 567 48.08 -11.82 22.84
N THR A 568 49.26 -12.40 23.05
CA THR A 568 50.18 -12.03 24.14
C THR A 568 50.70 -10.59 24.12
N ASN A 569 50.56 -9.87 23.01
CA ASN A 569 50.97 -8.46 22.87
C ASN A 569 49.78 -7.50 22.71
N ASN A 570 48.55 -8.01 22.57
CA ASN A 570 47.38 -7.26 22.11
C ASN A 570 46.11 -7.82 22.76
N GLU A 571 45.40 -7.01 23.55
CA GLU A 571 44.15 -7.44 24.18
C GLU A 571 43.04 -7.69 23.14
N LYS A 572 42.08 -8.56 23.46
CA LYS A 572 40.91 -8.77 22.60
C LYS A 572 40.07 -7.47 22.56
N ILE A 573 39.59 -7.07 21.38
CA ILE A 573 38.57 -6.02 21.25
C ILE A 573 37.37 -6.37 22.15
N ALA A 574 36.91 -5.39 22.91
CA ALA A 574 35.78 -5.54 23.84
C ALA A 574 34.50 -5.97 23.10
N ASP A 575 33.71 -6.85 23.73
CA ASP A 575 32.48 -7.37 23.14
C ASP A 575 31.48 -6.25 22.82
N GLY A 576 30.85 -6.33 21.65
CA GLY A 576 29.99 -5.28 21.09
C GLY A 576 30.72 -4.20 20.27
N LYS A 577 32.06 -4.16 20.29
CA LYS A 577 32.87 -3.30 19.42
C LYS A 577 33.46 -4.06 18.23
N THR A 578 33.72 -3.33 17.16
CA THR A 578 34.25 -3.85 15.89
C THR A 578 35.31 -2.91 15.32
N ALA A 579 36.13 -3.42 14.40
CA ALA A 579 37.12 -2.66 13.64
C ALA A 579 37.08 -3.11 12.17
N TYR A 580 37.52 -2.23 11.27
CA TYR A 580 37.46 -2.45 9.82
C TYR A 580 38.86 -2.34 9.21
N ILE A 581 39.08 -3.05 8.10
CA ILE A 581 40.40 -3.18 7.45
C ILE A 581 40.88 -1.81 6.97
N ASP A 582 40.04 -1.03 6.29
CA ASP A 582 40.38 0.28 5.73
C ASP A 582 40.90 1.27 6.78
N ASP A 583 40.41 1.20 8.02
CA ASP A 583 40.84 2.09 9.10
C ASP A 583 42.16 1.63 9.74
N ILE A 584 42.47 0.34 9.67
CA ILE A 584 43.79 -0.21 9.98
C ILE A 584 44.79 0.12 8.87
N GLU A 585 44.39 0.02 7.60
CA GLU A 585 45.21 0.42 6.46
C GLU A 585 45.54 1.92 6.49
N LYS A 586 44.58 2.79 6.82
CA LYS A 586 44.87 4.23 7.03
C LYS A 586 45.92 4.45 8.12
N ALA A 587 45.91 3.65 9.18
CA ALA A 587 46.88 3.71 10.27
C ALA A 587 48.27 3.10 9.92
N LEU A 588 48.39 2.36 8.81
CA LEU A 588 49.65 1.81 8.29
C LEU A 588 50.36 2.82 7.37
N GLU A 589 50.95 3.84 7.98
CA GLU A 589 51.60 4.98 7.30
C GLU A 589 53.08 4.75 6.92
N ILE A 590 53.80 3.84 7.61
CA ILE A 590 55.24 3.61 7.38
C ILE A 590 55.55 2.23 6.77
N LYS A 591 56.62 2.17 5.96
CA LYS A 591 56.97 0.99 5.14
C LYS A 591 57.42 -0.25 5.92
N THR A 592 57.91 -0.07 7.14
CA THR A 592 58.36 -1.18 8.00
C THR A 592 58.06 -0.85 9.45
N TYR A 593 57.23 -1.66 10.09
CA TYR A 593 56.98 -1.61 11.53
C TYR A 593 57.92 -2.60 12.23
N GLN A 594 58.61 -2.12 13.25
CA GLN A 594 59.50 -2.91 14.10
C GLN A 594 58.78 -3.42 15.36
N LYS A 595 59.42 -4.36 16.07
CA LYS A 595 58.93 -4.86 17.35
C LYS A 595 58.65 -3.70 18.32
N ASP A 596 57.58 -3.84 19.10
CA ASP A 596 57.12 -2.90 20.14
C ASP A 596 56.63 -1.54 19.62
N GLN A 597 56.72 -1.24 18.32
CA GLN A 597 55.98 -0.12 17.72
C GLN A 597 54.48 -0.36 17.75
N THR A 598 53.70 0.72 17.62
CA THR A 598 52.24 0.69 17.67
C THR A 598 51.60 1.45 16.52
N ILE A 599 50.34 1.09 16.22
CA ILE A 599 49.40 1.91 15.47
C ILE A 599 48.10 2.05 16.27
N LYS A 600 47.30 3.04 15.90
CA LYS A 600 45.95 3.27 16.43
C LYS A 600 44.95 3.27 15.30
N PHE A 601 43.82 2.60 15.49
CA PHE A 601 42.71 2.62 14.54
C PHE A 601 41.38 2.67 15.27
N LYS A 602 40.33 3.09 14.56
CA LYS A 602 39.00 3.34 15.13
C LYS A 602 38.31 2.03 15.52
N LEU A 603 37.58 2.09 16.63
CA LEU A 603 36.58 1.11 17.00
C LEU A 603 35.19 1.66 16.70
N TYR A 604 34.28 0.76 16.36
CA TYR A 604 32.89 1.07 16.05
C TYR A 604 31.96 0.16 16.85
N LYS A 605 30.89 0.76 17.36
CA LYS A 605 29.79 0.06 18.01
C LYS A 605 28.60 0.07 17.05
N LYS A 606 28.03 -1.10 16.78
CA LYS A 606 26.89 -1.21 15.87
C LYS A 606 25.65 -0.60 16.52
N GLU A 607 25.13 0.45 15.92
CA GLU A 607 23.96 1.20 16.36
C GLU A 607 22.99 1.37 15.19
N LYS A 608 21.71 1.58 15.49
CA LYS A 608 20.68 1.83 14.48
C LYS A 608 20.72 3.31 14.12
N GLU A 609 20.57 3.64 12.84
CA GLU A 609 20.23 5.00 12.44
C GLU A 609 18.73 5.20 12.68
N LEU A 610 18.39 6.30 13.37
CA LEU A 610 17.06 6.58 13.89
C LEU A 610 16.70 8.01 13.55
N LEU A 611 15.62 8.20 12.79
CA LEU A 611 15.15 9.51 12.34
C LEU A 611 13.90 9.94 13.10
N TYR A 612 13.74 11.24 13.25
CA TYR A 612 12.53 11.88 13.73
C TYR A 612 12.17 13.06 12.83
N LEU A 613 10.93 13.55 12.94
CA LEU A 613 10.41 14.61 12.07
C LEU A 613 10.14 15.88 12.88
N GLN A 614 10.46 17.04 12.32
CA GLN A 614 9.93 18.33 12.77
C GLN A 614 8.97 18.84 11.70
N ALA A 615 7.69 19.01 12.05
CA ALA A 615 6.68 19.55 11.15
C ALA A 615 6.24 20.95 11.62
N LYS A 616 6.17 21.88 10.68
CA LYS A 616 5.81 23.28 10.88
C LYS A 616 4.61 23.62 10.00
N ALA A 617 3.69 24.44 10.49
CA ALA A 617 2.58 24.99 9.70
C ALA A 617 2.21 26.39 10.20
N GLN A 618 1.82 27.29 9.29
CA GLN A 618 1.45 28.65 9.64
C GLN A 618 -0.04 28.90 9.37
N GLY A 619 -0.80 29.05 10.46
CA GLY A 619 -2.17 29.55 10.44
C GLY A 619 -2.24 30.96 11.02
N GLU A 620 -3.29 31.25 11.81
CA GLU A 620 -3.37 32.40 12.72
C GLU A 620 -2.20 32.41 13.71
N LYS A 621 -1.70 31.24 14.10
CA LYS A 621 -0.47 31.07 14.89
C LYS A 621 0.52 30.13 14.20
N GLN A 622 1.79 30.23 14.60
CA GLN A 622 2.82 29.29 14.18
C GLN A 622 2.67 27.98 14.95
N HIS A 623 2.67 26.87 14.22
CA HIS A 623 2.76 25.51 14.75
C HIS A 623 4.13 24.96 14.40
N ASP A 624 4.85 24.47 15.40
CA ASP A 624 6.15 23.81 15.24
C ASP A 624 6.18 22.66 16.25
N LYS A 625 6.15 21.41 15.76
CA LYS A 625 6.07 20.21 16.58
C LYS A 625 7.07 19.16 16.08
N GLU A 626 7.71 18.46 17.01
CA GLU A 626 8.51 17.28 16.71
C GLU A 626 7.66 16.01 16.89
N PHE A 627 7.83 15.05 15.99
CA PHE A 627 7.12 13.76 15.91
C PHE A 627 8.14 12.63 15.77
N LEU A 628 7.75 11.41 16.14
CA LEU A 628 8.63 10.23 16.17
C LEU A 628 9.87 10.43 17.08
N LYS A 629 9.69 11.18 18.19
CA LYS A 629 10.77 11.60 19.10
C LYS A 629 10.59 11.05 20.53
N ALA A 630 9.94 9.90 20.66
CA ALA A 630 9.90 9.10 21.88
C ALA A 630 10.60 7.75 21.64
N ASP A 631 11.13 7.12 22.69
CA ASP A 631 11.79 5.82 22.54
C ASP A 631 10.80 4.75 22.08
N GLY A 632 11.17 4.04 21.01
CA GLY A 632 10.29 3.11 20.29
C GLY A 632 9.48 3.74 19.14
N GLU A 633 9.40 5.07 19.03
CA GLU A 633 8.64 5.75 17.97
C GLU A 633 9.51 6.27 16.81
N TYR A 634 10.82 6.36 16.98
CA TYR A 634 11.76 6.79 15.93
C TYR A 634 11.66 5.92 14.67
N PHE A 635 11.84 6.54 13.51
CA PHE A 635 11.90 5.84 12.23
C PHE A 635 13.27 5.19 12.02
N GLU A 636 13.33 3.87 11.83
CA GLU A 636 14.58 3.12 11.70
C GLU A 636 15.06 3.04 10.25
N VAL A 637 16.27 3.53 9.98
CA VAL A 637 16.91 3.39 8.67
C VAL A 637 17.68 2.07 8.61
N GLY A 638 17.12 1.09 7.93
CA GLY A 638 17.70 -0.24 7.81
C GLY A 638 16.74 -1.32 7.33
N LYS A 639 17.23 -2.56 7.23
CA LYS A 639 16.41 -3.75 7.01
C LYS A 639 15.89 -4.29 8.34
N THR A 640 14.67 -3.95 8.71
CA THR A 640 14.03 -4.59 9.86
C THR A 640 13.35 -5.90 9.43
N LYS A 641 13.97 -7.03 9.77
CA LYS A 641 13.44 -8.38 9.54
C LYS A 641 12.41 -8.73 10.64
N TYR A 642 11.16 -8.33 10.45
CA TYR A 642 10.11 -8.47 11.48
C TYR A 642 9.63 -9.90 11.73
N ILE A 643 9.73 -10.78 10.73
CA ILE A 643 9.43 -12.22 10.82
C ILE A 643 10.73 -13.02 10.65
N ILE A 644 10.92 -14.06 11.45
CA ILE A 644 11.87 -15.15 11.18
C ILE A 644 11.14 -16.48 11.00
N PHE A 645 11.86 -17.53 10.62
CA PHE A 645 11.35 -18.89 10.51
C PHE A 645 11.22 -19.51 11.91
N PRO A 646 10.22 -20.37 12.19
CA PRO A 646 10.03 -20.97 13.52
C PRO A 646 11.13 -21.97 13.92
N LEU A 647 12.01 -22.36 12.99
CA LEU A 647 13.18 -23.21 13.22
C LEU A 647 14.46 -22.42 12.94
N LEU A 648 15.51 -22.68 13.70
CA LEU A 648 16.84 -22.08 13.47
C LEU A 648 17.73 -22.88 12.50
N ILE A 649 17.22 -24.00 11.98
CA ILE A 649 17.80 -24.80 10.90
C ILE A 649 16.77 -25.04 9.80
N LYS A 650 17.22 -25.29 8.58
CA LYS A 650 16.34 -25.67 7.47
C LYS A 650 15.65 -27.01 7.79
N PRO A 651 14.34 -27.16 7.53
CA PRO A 651 13.61 -28.39 7.85
C PRO A 651 14.07 -29.57 6.99
N ARG A 652 13.84 -30.80 7.45
CA ARG A 652 14.17 -32.03 6.71
C ARG A 652 13.41 -32.15 5.39
N ASN A 653 12.21 -31.59 5.31
CA ASN A 653 11.41 -31.49 4.09
C ASN A 653 11.56 -30.12 3.40
N ASP A 654 12.75 -29.51 3.46
CA ASP A 654 13.11 -28.37 2.60
C ASP A 654 13.48 -28.84 1.17
N VAL A 655 13.61 -27.92 0.21
CA VAL A 655 13.88 -28.24 -1.22
C VAL A 655 15.05 -29.21 -1.42
N ASN A 656 16.13 -29.02 -0.64
CA ASN A 656 17.34 -29.86 -0.65
C ASN A 656 17.47 -30.74 0.61
N GLY A 657 16.40 -30.89 1.38
CA GLY A 657 16.36 -31.69 2.60
C GLY A 657 16.19 -33.19 2.31
N ALA A 658 16.47 -34.02 3.33
CA ALA A 658 16.38 -35.49 3.22
C ALA A 658 14.98 -36.01 2.80
N ASN A 659 13.93 -35.23 3.06
CA ASN A 659 12.54 -35.55 2.77
C ASN A 659 11.91 -34.54 1.77
N SER A 660 12.68 -34.00 0.84
CA SER A 660 12.25 -32.96 -0.12
C SER A 660 11.06 -33.32 -1.02
N ARG A 661 10.68 -34.61 -1.10
CA ARG A 661 9.45 -35.06 -1.79
C ARG A 661 8.16 -34.56 -1.13
N ASP A 662 8.22 -34.24 0.16
CA ASP A 662 7.12 -33.65 0.93
C ASP A 662 7.43 -32.16 1.20
N TYR A 663 7.94 -31.42 0.19
CA TYR A 663 8.46 -30.06 0.39
C TYR A 663 7.40 -29.13 0.99
N TRP A 664 7.73 -28.52 2.12
CA TRP A 664 6.80 -27.69 2.91
C TRP A 664 6.23 -26.49 2.12
N GLY A 665 6.96 -26.02 1.10
CA GLY A 665 6.61 -24.85 0.29
C GLY A 665 5.78 -25.13 -0.97
N GLU A 666 5.42 -26.37 -1.30
CA GLU A 666 4.64 -26.68 -2.52
C GLU A 666 3.15 -26.26 -2.43
N ASP A 667 2.48 -26.09 -3.58
CA ASP A 667 1.05 -25.78 -3.63
C ASP A 667 0.17 -27.05 -3.59
N LYS A 668 -0.24 -27.47 -2.38
CA LYS A 668 -1.34 -28.43 -2.13
C LYS A 668 -1.11 -29.86 -2.66
N THR A 669 0.09 -30.16 -3.10
CA THR A 669 0.52 -31.40 -3.76
C THR A 669 0.81 -32.55 -2.80
N ASN A 670 1.39 -32.25 -1.63
CA ASN A 670 1.94 -33.25 -0.72
C ASN A 670 1.39 -33.13 0.70
N GLN A 671 1.63 -34.16 1.51
CA GLN A 671 0.98 -34.34 2.81
C GLN A 671 1.39 -33.33 3.90
N THR A 672 2.40 -32.49 3.68
CA THR A 672 2.80 -31.43 4.64
C THR A 672 2.17 -30.07 4.32
N THR A 673 1.49 -29.96 3.17
CA THR A 673 0.95 -28.70 2.66
C THR A 673 -0.46 -28.41 3.17
N TYR A 674 -0.77 -27.11 3.31
CA TYR A 674 -2.10 -26.62 3.59
C TYR A 674 -3.10 -27.11 2.52
N GLU A 675 -4.35 -27.36 2.89
CA GLU A 675 -5.39 -27.99 2.07
C GLU A 675 -5.09 -29.39 1.49
N TYR A 676 -4.05 -30.09 1.92
CA TYR A 676 -3.88 -31.48 1.48
C TYR A 676 -5.09 -32.35 1.92
N ASN A 677 -5.52 -33.26 1.04
CA ASN A 677 -6.67 -34.12 1.31
C ASN A 677 -6.34 -35.15 2.41
N ARG A 678 -7.15 -35.17 3.47
CA ARG A 678 -7.13 -36.16 4.54
C ARG A 678 -8.41 -36.97 4.49
N ASP A 679 -8.36 -38.21 4.97
CA ASP A 679 -9.54 -39.05 5.19
C ASP A 679 -10.37 -39.22 3.89
N GLY A 680 -9.69 -39.50 2.78
CA GLY A 680 -10.31 -39.62 1.44
C GLY A 680 -10.77 -38.30 0.81
N GLY A 681 -10.41 -37.15 1.40
CA GLY A 681 -10.89 -35.82 1.01
C GLY A 681 -12.04 -35.30 1.87
N ALA A 682 -12.53 -36.06 2.85
CA ALA A 682 -13.54 -35.61 3.81
C ALA A 682 -13.02 -34.51 4.75
N ARG A 683 -11.70 -34.43 4.93
CA ARG A 683 -11.02 -33.40 5.73
C ARG A 683 -9.85 -32.79 4.95
N LYS A 684 -9.48 -31.57 5.30
CA LYS A 684 -8.35 -30.82 4.75
C LYS A 684 -7.27 -30.60 5.82
N HIS A 685 -6.00 -30.61 5.40
CA HIS A 685 -4.88 -30.31 6.28
C HIS A 685 -4.83 -28.80 6.59
N ALA A 686 -4.74 -28.45 7.87
CA ALA A 686 -4.94 -27.09 8.38
C ALA A 686 -3.66 -26.27 8.56
N ALA A 687 -2.50 -26.85 8.24
CA ALA A 687 -1.20 -26.34 8.62
C ALA A 687 -0.18 -26.49 7.49
N ARG A 688 1.03 -25.98 7.74
CA ARG A 688 2.26 -26.38 7.05
C ARG A 688 3.08 -27.20 8.03
N ASP A 689 3.43 -28.45 7.67
CA ASP A 689 4.23 -29.33 8.53
C ASP A 689 5.72 -29.20 8.18
N LEU A 690 6.54 -28.80 9.16
CA LEU A 690 7.99 -28.60 9.01
C LEU A 690 8.71 -29.75 9.71
N GLU A 691 9.20 -30.74 8.95
CA GLU A 691 9.85 -31.93 9.51
C GLU A 691 11.25 -31.61 10.05
N THR A 692 11.66 -32.27 11.14
CA THR A 692 12.91 -31.98 11.86
C THR A 692 13.64 -33.27 12.28
N GLU A 693 14.88 -33.13 12.72
CA GLU A 693 15.47 -34.15 13.59
C GLU A 693 14.81 -34.12 14.98
N SER A 694 15.11 -35.11 15.83
CA SER A 694 14.55 -35.20 17.17
C SER A 694 14.92 -34.01 18.06
N ASN A 695 13.93 -33.41 18.73
CA ASN A 695 14.10 -32.37 19.75
C ASN A 695 14.78 -31.09 19.22
N GLU A 696 14.46 -30.69 17.99
CA GLU A 696 14.96 -29.46 17.37
C GLU A 696 14.36 -28.21 18.04
N THR A 697 15.12 -27.13 18.16
CA THR A 697 14.67 -25.92 18.87
C THR A 697 13.68 -25.11 18.04
N VAL A 698 12.56 -24.74 18.67
CA VAL A 698 11.48 -23.95 18.09
C VAL A 698 11.46 -22.56 18.71
N VAL A 699 11.39 -21.53 17.87
CA VAL A 699 11.43 -20.12 18.29
C VAL A 699 10.19 -19.35 17.86
N SER A 700 9.90 -18.28 18.61
CA SER A 700 8.89 -17.29 18.24
C SER A 700 9.32 -16.52 16.98
N ILE A 701 8.47 -16.49 15.95
CA ILE A 701 8.77 -15.82 14.66
C ILE A 701 8.84 -14.29 14.79
N ALA A 702 8.16 -13.73 15.79
CA ALA A 702 8.02 -12.31 16.05
C ALA A 702 7.83 -12.05 17.56
N GLY A 703 7.69 -10.79 17.98
CA GLY A 703 7.17 -10.47 19.32
C GLY A 703 5.70 -10.85 19.46
N GLY A 704 5.21 -11.05 20.69
CA GLY A 704 3.80 -11.38 20.94
C GLY A 704 3.48 -11.74 22.38
N THR A 705 2.22 -12.16 22.61
CA THR A 705 1.71 -12.63 23.90
C THR A 705 1.21 -14.06 23.78
N VAL A 706 1.64 -14.96 24.67
CA VAL A 706 1.25 -16.36 24.68
C VAL A 706 -0.17 -16.51 25.23
N LEU A 707 -1.08 -17.00 24.39
CA LEU A 707 -2.49 -17.19 24.76
C LEU A 707 -2.77 -18.60 25.31
N GLU A 708 -2.08 -19.61 24.80
CA GLU A 708 -2.18 -20.99 25.29
C GLU A 708 -0.81 -21.69 25.25
N ALA A 709 -0.55 -22.54 26.26
CA ALA A 709 0.48 -23.57 26.23
C ALA A 709 -0.14 -24.83 26.86
N LYS A 710 -0.46 -25.85 26.06
CA LYS A 710 -1.23 -27.04 26.51
C LYS A 710 -1.09 -28.25 25.59
N ALA A 711 -1.58 -29.40 26.06
CA ALA A 711 -1.64 -30.64 25.27
C ALA A 711 -2.30 -30.48 23.89
N PHE A 712 -1.78 -31.22 22.91
CA PHE A 712 -2.20 -31.18 21.51
C PHE A 712 -2.51 -32.59 20.97
N TYR A 713 -1.70 -33.12 20.05
CA TYR A 713 -2.00 -34.32 19.28
C TYR A 713 -0.98 -35.43 19.57
N LEU A 714 -1.42 -36.69 19.64
CA LEU A 714 -0.57 -37.87 19.90
C LEU A 714 0.45 -37.69 21.06
N GLY A 715 0.08 -36.97 22.13
CA GLY A 715 0.93 -36.79 23.32
C GLY A 715 1.89 -35.58 23.28
N THR A 716 1.90 -34.79 22.20
CA THR A 716 2.65 -33.53 22.14
C THR A 716 1.87 -32.38 22.79
N HIS A 717 2.47 -31.19 22.80
CA HIS A 717 1.86 -29.93 23.21
C HIS A 717 1.85 -28.91 22.07
N GLN A 718 1.18 -27.80 22.28
CA GLN A 718 1.18 -26.64 21.39
C GLN A 718 1.30 -25.35 22.20
N VAL A 719 1.89 -24.33 21.57
CA VAL A 719 1.89 -22.94 22.03
C VAL A 719 1.14 -22.10 21.01
N THR A 720 0.17 -21.29 21.44
CA THR A 720 -0.55 -20.33 20.60
C THR A 720 -0.19 -18.91 21.03
N ILE A 721 0.21 -18.07 20.09
CA ILE A 721 0.73 -16.72 20.33
C ILE A 721 -0.05 -15.70 19.50
N HIS A 722 -0.43 -14.61 20.14
CA HIS A 722 -0.88 -13.39 19.49
C HIS A 722 0.32 -12.53 19.13
N HIS A 723 0.59 -12.35 17.84
CA HIS A 723 1.70 -11.55 17.34
C HIS A 723 1.19 -10.17 16.91
N THR A 724 1.78 -9.13 17.50
CA THR A 724 1.61 -7.73 17.07
C THR A 724 2.97 -7.20 16.63
N ILE A 725 3.09 -6.73 15.40
CA ILE A 725 4.36 -6.39 14.75
C ILE A 725 4.50 -4.88 14.57
N PRO A 726 5.70 -4.28 14.72
CA PRO A 726 5.90 -2.84 14.51
C PRO A 726 5.65 -2.32 13.08
N ASP A 727 5.39 -3.19 12.11
CA ASP A 727 4.92 -2.84 10.76
C ASP A 727 3.37 -2.73 10.66
N GLY A 728 2.66 -2.96 11.77
CA GLY A 728 1.20 -2.88 11.86
C GLY A 728 0.47 -4.19 11.59
N ARG A 729 1.17 -5.30 11.28
CA ARG A 729 0.55 -6.62 11.15
C ARG A 729 0.22 -7.21 12.52
N GLU A 730 -0.96 -7.83 12.60
CA GLU A 730 -1.45 -8.49 13.80
C GLU A 730 -2.18 -9.80 13.42
N PHE A 731 -1.86 -10.92 14.09
CA PHE A 731 -2.38 -12.25 13.75
C PHE A 731 -2.13 -13.29 14.86
N LEU A 732 -2.75 -14.47 14.77
CA LEU A 732 -2.45 -15.62 15.64
C LEU A 732 -1.59 -16.65 14.90
N VAL A 733 -0.64 -17.26 15.63
CA VAL A 733 0.06 -18.48 15.19
C VAL A 733 -0.06 -19.56 16.27
N ARG A 734 -0.31 -20.79 15.83
CA ARG A 734 -0.15 -21.99 16.66
C ARG A 734 1.09 -22.77 16.21
N TYR A 735 1.98 -22.99 17.18
CA TYR A 735 3.16 -23.84 17.09
C TYR A 735 2.79 -25.20 17.71
N GLY A 736 2.31 -26.14 16.90
CA GLY A 736 1.91 -27.49 17.34
C GLY A 736 3.04 -28.52 17.24
N GLU A 737 2.86 -29.66 17.92
CA GLU A 737 3.81 -30.78 17.99
C GLU A 737 5.10 -30.50 18.79
N LEU A 738 4.99 -29.73 19.88
CA LEU A 738 6.07 -29.47 20.83
C LEU A 738 6.22 -30.57 21.89
N ASP A 739 7.43 -30.81 22.37
CA ASP A 739 7.72 -31.72 23.47
C ASP A 739 7.22 -31.12 24.81
N PRO A 740 6.38 -31.82 25.60
CA PRO A 740 5.79 -31.28 26.82
C PRO A 740 6.80 -30.79 27.85
N ASP A 741 7.88 -31.56 28.06
CA ASP A 741 8.91 -31.29 29.08
C ASP A 741 9.92 -30.21 28.63
N SER A 742 9.91 -29.85 27.35
CA SER A 742 10.79 -28.84 26.77
C SER A 742 10.32 -27.39 26.93
N LEU A 743 9.01 -27.17 27.13
CA LEU A 743 8.37 -25.86 27.01
C LEU A 743 9.03 -24.79 27.90
N LYS A 744 9.23 -23.59 27.33
CA LYS A 744 9.88 -22.44 27.99
C LYS A 744 8.93 -21.29 28.32
N VAL A 745 7.68 -21.38 27.88
CA VAL A 745 6.68 -20.32 28.00
C VAL A 745 5.35 -20.87 28.52
N SER A 746 4.62 -20.01 29.21
CA SER A 746 3.30 -20.25 29.79
C SER A 746 2.29 -19.23 29.25
N LYS A 747 1.00 -19.50 29.43
CA LYS A 747 -0.07 -18.55 29.11
C LYS A 747 0.11 -17.24 29.90
N GLY A 748 0.04 -16.12 29.19
CA GLY A 748 0.22 -14.77 29.72
C GLY A 748 1.63 -14.21 29.53
N ASP A 749 2.62 -15.05 29.19
CA ASP A 749 3.98 -14.59 28.93
C ASP A 749 4.06 -13.71 27.67
N THR A 750 4.86 -12.66 27.72
CA THR A 750 5.29 -11.95 26.51
C THR A 750 6.54 -12.61 25.94
N VAL A 751 6.61 -12.68 24.61
CA VAL A 751 7.73 -13.26 23.87
C VAL A 751 8.33 -12.26 22.89
N THR A 752 9.59 -12.47 22.55
CA THR A 752 10.35 -11.66 21.59
C THR A 752 10.77 -12.47 20.35
N GLN A 753 11.14 -11.73 19.30
CA GLN A 753 12.04 -12.15 18.21
C GLN A 753 12.99 -13.30 18.62
N LYS A 754 12.86 -14.53 18.08
CA LYS A 754 13.87 -15.61 18.27
C LYS A 754 13.90 -16.23 19.68
N GLN A 755 12.97 -15.90 20.56
CA GLN A 755 12.85 -16.54 21.87
C GLN A 755 12.45 -18.02 21.73
N GLU A 756 13.17 -18.92 22.40
CA GLU A 756 12.84 -20.35 22.44
C GLU A 756 11.48 -20.56 23.12
N LEU A 757 10.59 -21.29 22.44
CA LEU A 757 9.27 -21.70 22.95
C LEU A 757 9.33 -23.11 23.55
N GLY A 758 10.17 -23.96 22.98
CA GLY A 758 10.34 -25.38 23.33
C GLY A 758 11.07 -26.10 22.20
N LYS A 759 10.88 -27.42 22.12
CA LYS A 759 11.52 -28.30 21.13
C LYS A 759 10.49 -29.18 20.41
N THR A 760 10.82 -29.71 19.23
CA THR A 760 9.92 -30.63 18.51
C THR A 760 9.70 -31.92 19.29
N GLY A 761 8.44 -32.29 19.48
CA GLY A 761 7.98 -33.43 20.25
C GLY A 761 7.87 -34.71 19.42
N LYS A 762 7.97 -35.84 20.11
CA LYS A 762 7.76 -37.16 19.50
C LYS A 762 6.29 -37.52 19.54
N MET A 763 5.65 -37.66 18.38
CA MET A 763 4.27 -38.15 18.30
C MET A 763 4.17 -39.63 18.73
N THR A 764 3.19 -39.95 19.57
CA THR A 764 2.92 -41.32 20.02
C THR A 764 2.44 -42.18 18.85
N GLY A 765 3.10 -43.33 18.65
CA GLY A 765 2.77 -44.28 17.57
C GLY A 765 3.31 -43.89 16.19
N ILE A 766 3.93 -42.71 16.03
CA ILE A 766 4.52 -42.25 14.76
C ILE A 766 5.96 -41.80 15.02
N SER A 767 6.95 -42.44 14.40
CA SER A 767 8.36 -42.08 14.58
C SER A 767 8.76 -40.87 13.71
N ARG A 768 8.11 -39.72 13.93
CA ARG A 768 8.40 -38.44 13.26
C ARG A 768 8.46 -37.29 14.28
N TYR A 769 9.24 -36.28 13.93
CA TYR A 769 9.35 -35.00 14.64
C TYR A 769 9.12 -33.88 13.63
N MET A 770 8.24 -32.94 13.96
CA MET A 770 7.90 -31.81 13.09
C MET A 770 7.34 -30.65 13.90
N ILE A 771 7.18 -29.49 13.28
CA ILE A 771 6.26 -28.45 13.74
C ILE A 771 5.00 -28.49 12.88
N HIS A 772 3.83 -28.49 13.51
CA HIS A 772 2.54 -28.27 12.85
C HIS A 772 2.19 -26.79 12.98
N PHE A 773 2.43 -26.01 11.93
CA PHE A 773 2.30 -24.55 11.96
C PHE A 773 0.95 -24.10 11.38
N GLU A 774 0.09 -23.48 12.19
CA GLU A 774 -1.20 -22.89 11.75
C GLU A 774 -1.19 -21.36 11.93
N GLN A 775 -1.80 -20.62 11.01
CA GLN A 775 -1.93 -19.15 11.06
C GLN A 775 -3.39 -18.72 10.91
N TYR A 776 -3.81 -17.71 11.67
CA TYR A 776 -5.16 -17.12 11.62
C TYR A 776 -5.08 -15.60 11.54
N THR A 777 -5.95 -14.97 10.74
CA THR A 777 -5.92 -13.50 10.55
C THR A 777 -6.42 -12.71 11.75
N GLY A 778 -7.14 -13.33 12.69
CA GLY A 778 -7.75 -12.62 13.82
C GLY A 778 -9.12 -12.03 13.49
N ALA A 779 -9.69 -12.28 12.30
CA ALA A 779 -11.01 -11.77 11.90
C ALA A 779 -12.16 -12.29 12.78
N GLU A 780 -11.99 -13.44 13.42
CA GLU A 780 -12.91 -14.00 14.45
C GLU A 780 -12.49 -13.59 15.88
N GLY A 781 -11.60 -12.60 16.02
CA GLY A 781 -11.04 -12.10 17.29
C GLY A 781 -9.82 -12.86 17.80
N PHE A 782 -9.02 -12.23 18.66
CA PHE A 782 -7.80 -12.83 19.22
C PHE A 782 -8.04 -13.70 20.48
N GLU A 783 -9.25 -13.64 21.07
CA GLU A 783 -9.61 -14.36 22.29
C GLU A 783 -9.88 -15.85 22.08
N VAL A 784 -8.87 -16.69 22.31
CA VAL A 784 -8.93 -18.15 22.09
C VAL A 784 -9.79 -18.94 23.10
N GLU A 785 -10.16 -18.35 24.23
CA GLU A 785 -11.07 -18.98 25.20
C GLU A 785 -12.50 -19.05 24.66
N ASN A 786 -12.97 -17.94 24.09
CA ASN A 786 -14.30 -17.79 23.50
C ASN A 786 -14.34 -18.30 22.05
N TYR A 787 -13.27 -18.05 21.29
CA TYR A 787 -13.15 -18.38 19.87
C TYR A 787 -12.07 -19.44 19.64
N ARG A 788 -12.33 -20.65 20.14
CA ARG A 788 -11.44 -21.81 20.03
C ARG A 788 -10.99 -22.04 18.59
N LEU A 789 -9.68 -22.13 18.38
CA LEU A 789 -9.10 -22.35 17.05
C LEU A 789 -9.49 -23.70 16.42
N THR A 790 -9.78 -24.71 17.24
CA THR A 790 -10.24 -26.04 16.79
C THR A 790 -11.75 -26.13 16.90
N GLN A 791 -12.44 -26.34 15.77
CA GLN A 791 -13.90 -26.37 15.64
C GLN A 791 -14.31 -27.60 14.82
N ASN A 792 -14.65 -28.70 15.50
CA ASN A 792 -14.92 -30.00 14.84
C ASN A 792 -16.20 -30.01 13.99
N ASP A 793 -17.04 -29.01 14.17
CA ASP A 793 -18.27 -28.69 13.44
C ASP A 793 -18.05 -27.76 12.24
N ASN A 794 -16.81 -27.31 11.99
CA ASN A 794 -16.45 -26.45 10.85
C ASN A 794 -15.52 -27.18 9.84
N PRO A 795 -16.04 -28.14 9.06
CA PRO A 795 -15.31 -28.75 7.96
C PRO A 795 -15.03 -27.72 6.85
N PRO A 796 -13.98 -27.90 6.03
CA PRO A 796 -13.21 -29.15 5.92
C PRO A 796 -11.96 -29.21 6.80
N PHE A 797 -11.54 -28.12 7.45
CA PHE A 797 -10.30 -28.08 8.25
C PHE A 797 -10.51 -28.49 9.71
N ASN A 798 -11.75 -28.44 10.20
CA ASN A 798 -12.11 -28.55 11.61
C ASN A 798 -11.38 -27.48 12.46
N ARG A 799 -11.39 -26.24 11.95
CA ARG A 799 -10.72 -25.05 12.50
C ARG A 799 -11.61 -23.83 12.38
N ARG A 800 -11.22 -22.76 13.07
CA ARG A 800 -11.79 -21.41 12.91
C ARG A 800 -11.78 -20.94 11.45
N LYS A 801 -12.78 -20.14 11.07
CA LYS A 801 -13.00 -19.71 9.67
C LYS A 801 -11.94 -18.75 9.13
N ASP A 802 -11.21 -18.09 10.01
CA ASP A 802 -10.15 -17.13 9.68
C ASP A 802 -8.75 -17.77 9.61
N LEU A 803 -8.69 -19.10 9.58
CA LEU A 803 -7.51 -19.88 9.20
C LEU A 803 -7.08 -19.52 7.77
N ILE A 804 -5.78 -19.31 7.58
CA ILE A 804 -5.15 -19.04 6.28
C ILE A 804 -3.94 -19.96 6.05
N ASP A 805 -3.51 -20.08 4.79
CA ASP A 805 -2.29 -20.80 4.44
C ASP A 805 -1.06 -20.05 4.99
N PRO A 806 -0.26 -20.66 5.90
CA PRO A 806 0.93 -20.01 6.44
C PRO A 806 2.10 -19.85 5.46
N LEU A 807 1.94 -20.24 4.18
CA LEU A 807 3.02 -20.22 3.20
C LEU A 807 3.72 -18.85 3.10
N GLU A 808 2.97 -17.74 3.04
CA GLU A 808 3.55 -16.40 2.83
C GLU A 808 4.41 -15.95 4.03
N ILE A 809 3.93 -16.15 5.27
CA ILE A 809 4.69 -15.80 6.47
C ILE A 809 5.88 -16.73 6.70
N LEU A 810 5.74 -18.02 6.38
CA LEU A 810 6.84 -18.97 6.45
C LEU A 810 7.91 -18.69 5.40
N GLN A 811 7.52 -18.29 4.18
CA GLN A 811 8.48 -17.84 3.16
C GLN A 811 9.20 -16.55 3.59
N GLU A 812 8.49 -15.53 4.08
CA GLU A 812 9.12 -14.33 4.64
C GLU A 812 10.12 -14.69 5.76
N GLY A 813 9.72 -15.53 6.69
CA GLY A 813 10.57 -16.02 7.77
C GLY A 813 11.78 -16.81 7.27
N TYR A 814 11.59 -17.69 6.28
CA TYR A 814 12.65 -18.51 5.69
C TYR A 814 13.71 -17.61 5.04
N ARG A 815 13.30 -16.66 4.19
CA ARG A 815 14.19 -15.65 3.60
C ARG A 815 14.90 -14.83 4.68
N ASN A 816 14.17 -14.43 5.71
CA ASN A 816 14.75 -13.66 6.80
C ASN A 816 15.74 -14.44 7.67
N THR A 817 15.65 -15.78 7.72
CA THR A 817 16.45 -16.63 8.63
C THR A 817 17.63 -17.31 7.95
N PHE A 818 17.40 -17.89 6.77
CA PHE A 818 18.40 -18.69 6.06
C PHE A 818 19.00 -18.00 4.84
N GLU A 819 18.30 -17.01 4.27
CA GLU A 819 18.80 -16.26 3.12
C GLU A 819 19.51 -14.99 3.57
N SER A 820 20.75 -15.17 4.00
CA SER A 820 21.74 -14.10 4.06
C SER A 820 22.25 -13.81 2.64
N GLY A 821 21.50 -13.10 1.79
CA GLY A 821 21.98 -12.85 0.42
C GLY A 821 21.27 -11.82 -0.45
N GLU A 822 19.95 -11.70 -0.46
CA GLU A 822 19.25 -10.98 -1.55
C GLU A 822 19.29 -9.43 -1.50
N SER A 823 20.13 -8.86 -0.62
CA SER A 823 20.69 -7.48 -0.67
C SER A 823 21.35 -7.14 0.66
N GLY A 824 22.28 -7.99 1.12
CA GLY A 824 23.12 -7.72 2.30
C GLY A 824 24.58 -7.70 1.88
N ASP A 825 25.43 -7.00 2.62
CA ASP A 825 26.87 -6.81 2.34
C ASP A 825 27.56 -8.07 1.80
N ARG A 826 28.53 -7.90 0.88
CA ARG A 826 29.31 -9.01 0.33
C ARG A 826 29.89 -9.87 1.47
N VAL A 827 29.68 -11.19 1.40
CA VAL A 827 30.15 -12.18 2.39
C VAL A 827 31.23 -13.10 1.81
N ASN A 828 31.94 -13.84 2.67
CA ASN A 828 32.96 -14.80 2.22
C ASN A 828 32.31 -15.86 1.27
N PRO A 829 32.87 -16.10 0.05
CA PRO A 829 32.38 -17.11 -0.88
C PRO A 829 32.18 -18.50 -0.28
N ASP A 830 32.97 -18.89 0.73
CA ASP A 830 32.82 -20.18 1.43
C ASP A 830 31.40 -20.36 2.01
N THR A 831 30.77 -19.27 2.45
CA THR A 831 29.42 -19.27 3.03
C THR A 831 28.29 -19.23 2.00
N LEU A 832 28.59 -18.96 0.73
CA LEU A 832 27.60 -18.89 -0.34
C LEU A 832 27.32 -20.27 -0.92
N THR A 833 26.14 -20.46 -1.51
CA THR A 833 25.75 -21.69 -2.22
C THR A 833 25.02 -21.30 -3.49
N PHE A 834 25.17 -22.05 -4.59
CA PHE A 834 24.50 -21.68 -5.83
C PHE A 834 22.98 -21.62 -5.62
N SER A 835 22.38 -20.47 -5.89
CA SER A 835 20.99 -20.20 -5.52
C SER A 835 19.99 -20.91 -6.44
N GLN A 836 18.72 -20.96 -6.02
CA GLN A 836 17.65 -21.49 -6.87
C GLN A 836 17.47 -20.61 -8.13
N ASN A 837 17.56 -19.28 -8.00
CA ASN A 837 17.52 -18.36 -9.14
C ASN A 837 18.68 -18.64 -10.12
N GLY A 838 19.89 -18.94 -9.60
CA GLY A 838 21.03 -19.38 -10.39
C GLY A 838 20.80 -20.72 -11.10
N LEU A 839 20.21 -21.71 -10.41
CA LEU A 839 19.84 -23.00 -11.00
C LEU A 839 18.82 -22.88 -12.13
N ASP A 840 17.79 -22.05 -11.94
CA ASP A 840 16.72 -21.88 -12.92
C ASP A 840 17.22 -21.08 -14.14
N PHE A 841 18.06 -20.07 -13.92
CA PHE A 841 18.78 -19.39 -15.01
C PHE A 841 19.68 -20.33 -15.81
N LEU A 842 20.48 -21.17 -15.12
CA LEU A 842 21.38 -22.13 -15.76
C LEU A 842 20.59 -23.14 -16.59
N LYS A 843 19.52 -23.73 -16.04
CA LYS A 843 18.61 -24.64 -16.76
C LYS A 843 17.94 -23.99 -17.96
N GLY A 844 17.61 -22.70 -17.89
CA GLY A 844 17.09 -21.96 -19.03
C GLY A 844 18.07 -21.97 -20.22
N TYR A 845 19.37 -21.94 -19.93
CA TYR A 845 20.44 -21.93 -20.93
C TYR A 845 20.92 -23.32 -21.40
N GLU A 846 20.92 -24.34 -20.54
CA GLU A 846 21.41 -25.67 -20.89
C GLU A 846 20.35 -26.48 -21.66
N LYS A 847 20.68 -26.86 -22.91
CA LYS A 847 19.82 -27.60 -23.83
C LYS A 847 19.55 -29.02 -23.32
N GLU A 848 18.31 -29.34 -22.92
CA GLU A 848 17.86 -30.72 -22.68
C GLU A 848 17.26 -31.35 -23.95
N ILE A 849 17.52 -32.64 -24.19
CA ILE A 849 16.80 -33.44 -25.19
C ILE A 849 16.13 -34.61 -24.49
N LYS A 850 14.78 -34.65 -24.57
CA LYS A 850 13.97 -35.73 -23.99
C LYS A 850 13.39 -36.65 -25.06
N ARG A 851 13.42 -37.96 -24.79
CA ARG A 851 12.67 -39.00 -25.51
C ARG A 851 11.96 -39.86 -24.48
N ASP A 852 10.67 -40.12 -24.68
CA ASP A 852 9.82 -40.90 -23.78
C ASP A 852 9.90 -40.47 -22.29
N GLY A 853 9.97 -39.15 -22.06
CA GLY A 853 10.06 -38.56 -20.72
C GLY A 853 11.43 -38.64 -20.04
N LYS A 854 12.47 -39.09 -20.76
CA LYS A 854 13.85 -39.17 -20.25
C LYS A 854 14.82 -38.30 -21.04
N HIS A 855 15.76 -37.68 -20.33
CA HIS A 855 16.92 -37.01 -20.90
C HIS A 855 17.82 -38.04 -21.59
N VAL A 856 18.00 -37.92 -22.91
CA VAL A 856 18.91 -38.77 -23.68
C VAL A 856 20.21 -38.05 -23.97
N TYR A 857 21.28 -38.80 -24.21
CA TYR A 857 22.54 -38.22 -24.66
C TYR A 857 22.44 -37.73 -26.12
N PHE A 858 23.16 -36.67 -26.44
CA PHE A 858 23.22 -36.05 -27.76
C PHE A 858 24.56 -35.36 -27.98
N ASP A 859 24.96 -35.16 -29.23
CA ASP A 859 26.08 -34.28 -29.55
C ASP A 859 25.60 -32.82 -29.50
N ASP A 860 26.27 -31.99 -28.70
CA ASP A 860 25.99 -30.55 -28.61
C ASP A 860 26.37 -29.81 -29.91
N ASP A 861 26.16 -28.49 -29.93
CA ASP A 861 26.45 -27.65 -31.09
C ASP A 861 27.97 -27.54 -31.40
N TYR A 862 28.83 -28.26 -30.64
CA TYR A 862 30.28 -28.38 -30.82
C TYR A 862 30.76 -29.84 -30.98
N GLU A 863 29.83 -30.77 -31.24
CA GLU A 863 30.09 -32.21 -31.38
C GLU A 863 30.65 -32.87 -30.10
N TYR A 864 30.24 -32.41 -28.91
CA TYR A 864 30.57 -33.04 -27.63
C TYR A 864 29.38 -33.78 -27.02
N CYS A 865 29.61 -35.02 -26.57
CA CYS A 865 28.57 -35.88 -26.06
C CYS A 865 28.05 -35.41 -24.70
N THR A 866 26.81 -34.94 -24.70
CA THR A 866 26.15 -34.21 -23.62
C THR A 866 24.86 -34.92 -23.19
N ILE A 867 24.49 -34.85 -21.91
CA ILE A 867 23.22 -35.36 -21.40
C ILE A 867 22.68 -34.46 -20.27
N GLY A 868 21.37 -34.49 -20.05
CA GLY A 868 20.73 -33.69 -19.00
C GLY A 868 20.89 -32.19 -19.26
N TYR A 869 21.24 -31.45 -18.22
CA TYR A 869 21.51 -30.01 -18.27
C TYR A 869 23.01 -29.75 -18.51
N GLY A 870 23.48 -29.99 -19.74
CA GLY A 870 24.85 -29.63 -20.16
C GLY A 870 25.98 -30.53 -19.65
N HIS A 871 25.70 -31.73 -19.11
CA HIS A 871 26.74 -32.62 -18.59
C HIS A 871 27.51 -33.34 -19.70
N LEU A 872 28.83 -33.12 -19.80
CA LEU A 872 29.72 -33.80 -20.75
C LEU A 872 30.08 -35.22 -20.28
N ILE A 873 29.59 -36.24 -20.97
CA ILE A 873 29.75 -37.66 -20.60
C ILE A 873 31.22 -38.11 -20.56
N ALA A 874 32.04 -37.64 -21.51
CA ALA A 874 33.44 -38.06 -21.66
C ALA A 874 34.32 -36.93 -22.21
N GLY A 875 34.10 -35.71 -21.70
CA GLY A 875 34.79 -34.51 -22.16
C GLY A 875 34.48 -34.15 -23.61
N LYS A 876 35.46 -33.63 -24.33
CA LYS A 876 35.32 -33.05 -25.68
C LYS A 876 35.37 -34.10 -26.80
N ASN A 877 34.48 -35.09 -26.75
CA ASN A 877 34.36 -36.14 -27.74
C ASN A 877 32.89 -36.34 -28.13
N SER A 878 32.60 -36.53 -29.42
CA SER A 878 31.27 -36.91 -29.91
C SER A 878 30.83 -38.27 -29.36
N CYS A 879 29.53 -38.45 -29.19
CA CYS A 879 28.89 -39.70 -28.78
C CYS A 879 29.24 -40.88 -29.69
N ALA A 880 29.58 -40.63 -30.95
CA ALA A 880 30.02 -41.68 -31.89
C ALA A 880 31.44 -42.21 -31.59
N ASN A 881 32.27 -41.43 -30.89
CA ASN A 881 33.68 -41.74 -30.62
C ASN A 881 33.93 -42.29 -29.21
N ILE A 882 32.88 -42.49 -28.41
CA ILE A 882 32.97 -42.98 -27.03
C ILE A 882 32.05 -44.17 -26.78
N THR A 883 32.40 -45.00 -25.81
CA THR A 883 31.43 -45.98 -25.26
C THR A 883 30.60 -45.25 -24.20
N ILE A 884 29.29 -45.11 -24.44
CA ILE A 884 28.37 -44.46 -23.50
C ILE A 884 28.33 -45.26 -22.18
N PRO A 885 28.62 -44.65 -21.02
CA PRO A 885 28.51 -45.29 -19.71
C PRO A 885 27.11 -45.87 -19.47
N GLN A 886 27.04 -47.06 -18.85
CA GLN A 886 25.80 -47.84 -18.73
C GLN A 886 24.64 -47.09 -18.05
N ASN A 887 24.96 -46.15 -17.15
CA ASN A 887 24.00 -45.27 -16.46
C ASN A 887 23.37 -44.19 -17.36
N PHE A 888 23.92 -43.92 -18.54
CA PHE A 888 23.40 -42.95 -19.51
C PHE A 888 22.74 -43.59 -20.74
N VAL A 889 23.04 -44.86 -21.05
CA VAL A 889 22.52 -45.59 -22.23
C VAL A 889 20.99 -45.57 -22.33
N ASN A 890 20.29 -45.68 -21.19
CA ASN A 890 18.83 -45.77 -21.14
C ASN A 890 18.12 -44.42 -20.86
N GLY A 891 18.87 -43.32 -20.92
CA GLY A 891 18.42 -41.97 -20.55
C GLY A 891 18.16 -41.79 -19.04
N LEU A 892 18.21 -40.54 -18.59
CA LEU A 892 17.97 -40.14 -17.20
C LEU A 892 16.52 -39.66 -17.01
N THR A 893 15.90 -40.01 -15.89
CA THR A 893 14.70 -39.32 -15.41
C THR A 893 15.03 -37.88 -15.00
N ASP A 894 14.02 -37.01 -14.87
CA ASP A 894 14.21 -35.65 -14.37
C ASP A 894 14.90 -35.61 -13.00
N ALA A 895 14.60 -36.55 -12.10
CA ALA A 895 15.26 -36.64 -10.80
C ALA A 895 16.76 -36.96 -10.91
N GLU A 896 17.13 -37.87 -11.81
CA GLU A 896 18.53 -38.24 -12.06
C GLU A 896 19.28 -37.10 -12.78
N ALA A 897 18.65 -36.42 -13.75
CA ALA A 897 19.24 -35.26 -14.42
C ALA A 897 19.44 -34.05 -13.50
N ASN A 898 18.48 -33.79 -12.60
CA ASN A 898 18.65 -32.77 -11.54
C ASN A 898 19.75 -33.15 -10.54
N THR A 899 19.87 -34.43 -10.17
CA THR A 899 20.95 -34.92 -9.30
C THR A 899 22.31 -34.75 -9.97
N LEU A 900 22.41 -35.03 -11.28
CA LEU A 900 23.63 -34.85 -12.06
C LEU A 900 24.03 -33.37 -12.11
N LEU A 901 23.10 -32.49 -12.46
CA LEU A 901 23.31 -31.03 -12.46
C LEU A 901 23.77 -30.52 -11.09
N ALA A 902 23.16 -30.98 -9.99
CA ALA A 902 23.54 -30.58 -8.64
C ALA A 902 25.00 -30.97 -8.30
N ASN A 903 25.47 -32.13 -8.77
CA ASN A 903 26.86 -32.55 -8.61
C ASN A 903 27.83 -31.68 -9.43
N ASP A 904 27.49 -31.37 -10.68
CA ASP A 904 28.31 -30.51 -11.54
C ASP A 904 28.38 -29.07 -11.01
N VAL A 905 27.24 -28.51 -10.63
CA VAL A 905 27.13 -27.20 -9.95
C VAL A 905 27.93 -27.18 -8.66
N SER A 906 27.90 -28.24 -7.84
CA SER A 906 28.70 -28.33 -6.62
C SER A 906 30.20 -28.30 -6.92
N ARG A 907 30.65 -29.04 -7.93
CA ARG A 907 32.05 -29.02 -8.41
C ARG A 907 32.48 -27.63 -8.86
N ILE A 908 31.67 -26.95 -9.67
CA ILE A 908 31.95 -25.59 -10.16
C ILE A 908 31.89 -24.57 -9.02
N SER A 909 30.92 -24.68 -8.11
CA SER A 909 30.81 -23.84 -6.91
C SER A 909 32.08 -23.91 -6.07
N ASN A 910 32.60 -25.12 -5.83
CA ASN A 910 33.86 -25.32 -5.10
C ASN A 910 35.07 -24.78 -5.87
N LEU A 911 35.09 -24.87 -7.20
CA LEU A 911 36.11 -24.22 -8.03
C LEU A 911 36.09 -22.69 -7.83
N VAL A 912 34.92 -22.05 -7.95
CA VAL A 912 34.77 -20.60 -7.75
C VAL A 912 35.22 -20.20 -6.34
N LYS A 913 34.76 -20.88 -5.29
CA LYS A 913 35.18 -20.65 -3.90
C LYS A 913 36.70 -20.74 -3.72
N SER A 914 37.34 -21.75 -4.31
CA SER A 914 38.80 -21.94 -4.22
C SER A 914 39.63 -20.87 -4.94
N LYS A 915 38.99 -20.01 -5.75
CA LYS A 915 39.65 -19.04 -6.64
C LYS A 915 39.33 -17.59 -6.27
N VAL A 916 38.14 -17.32 -5.75
CA VAL A 916 37.75 -15.97 -5.32
C VAL A 916 38.23 -15.73 -3.89
N THR A 917 39.05 -14.70 -3.70
CA THR A 917 39.66 -14.34 -2.39
C THR A 917 39.01 -13.12 -1.74
N VAL A 918 38.02 -12.53 -2.39
CA VAL A 918 37.24 -11.38 -1.91
C VAL A 918 35.84 -11.82 -1.53
N ASN A 919 35.15 -11.00 -0.73
CA ASN A 919 33.75 -11.24 -0.46
C ASN A 919 32.89 -11.06 -1.74
N LEU A 920 31.77 -11.77 -1.84
CA LEU A 920 30.80 -11.65 -2.92
C LEU A 920 29.37 -11.46 -2.39
N TYR A 921 28.51 -10.83 -3.17
CA TYR A 921 27.07 -11.01 -3.04
C TYR A 921 26.66 -12.39 -3.56
N GLN A 922 25.51 -12.90 -3.13
CA GLN A 922 24.96 -14.18 -3.61
C GLN A 922 24.82 -14.19 -5.14
N TYR A 923 24.33 -13.10 -5.74
CA TYR A 923 24.17 -12.98 -7.18
C TYR A 923 25.49 -12.88 -7.96
N GLU A 924 26.52 -12.24 -7.39
CA GLU A 924 27.86 -12.23 -7.98
C GLU A 924 28.44 -13.65 -8.02
N PHE A 925 28.24 -14.42 -6.94
CA PHE A 925 28.63 -15.83 -6.89
C PHE A 925 27.86 -16.68 -7.91
N ASP A 926 26.56 -16.48 -8.03
CA ASP A 926 25.73 -17.23 -8.99
C ASP A 926 26.11 -16.92 -10.45
N ALA A 927 26.34 -15.66 -10.80
CA ALA A 927 26.84 -15.28 -12.12
C ALA A 927 28.21 -15.91 -12.43
N LEU A 928 29.13 -15.94 -11.46
CA LEU A 928 30.44 -16.58 -11.61
C LEU A 928 30.34 -18.10 -11.77
N VAL A 929 29.44 -18.76 -11.02
CA VAL A 929 29.21 -20.21 -11.14
C VAL A 929 28.57 -20.55 -12.49
N SER A 930 27.60 -19.78 -12.98
CA SER A 930 27.00 -20.00 -14.31
C SER A 930 28.02 -19.80 -15.44
N LEU A 931 28.84 -18.75 -15.36
CA LEU A 931 29.93 -18.50 -16.30
C LEU A 931 30.97 -19.64 -16.27
N ALA A 932 31.39 -20.06 -15.08
CA ALA A 932 32.38 -21.12 -14.90
C ALA A 932 31.86 -22.50 -15.31
N PHE A 933 30.55 -22.76 -15.19
CA PHE A 933 29.91 -23.99 -15.67
C PHE A 933 30.06 -24.13 -17.19
N ASN A 934 29.84 -23.04 -17.92
CA ASN A 934 30.02 -23.00 -19.37
C ASN A 934 31.50 -22.91 -19.79
N VAL A 935 32.35 -22.23 -19.00
CA VAL A 935 33.76 -21.99 -19.32
C VAL A 935 34.60 -21.79 -18.06
N GLU A 936 35.10 -22.89 -17.49
CA GLU A 936 35.93 -22.91 -16.26
C GLU A 936 37.16 -21.99 -16.33
N ALA A 937 37.72 -21.78 -17.53
CA ALA A 937 38.83 -20.87 -17.75
C ALA A 937 38.53 -19.40 -17.38
N ALA A 938 37.26 -19.00 -17.30
CA ALA A 938 36.85 -17.67 -16.87
C ALA A 938 37.20 -17.37 -15.40
N VAL A 939 37.23 -18.39 -14.55
CA VAL A 939 37.67 -18.33 -13.15
C VAL A 939 39.04 -18.98 -12.94
N GLY A 940 39.82 -19.13 -14.02
CA GLY A 940 41.22 -19.54 -13.97
C GLY A 940 42.11 -18.47 -13.35
N SER A 941 43.20 -18.89 -12.68
CA SER A 941 44.09 -17.99 -11.91
C SER A 941 44.75 -16.89 -12.75
N ASP A 942 44.90 -17.08 -14.06
CA ASP A 942 45.48 -16.09 -14.99
C ASP A 942 44.43 -15.16 -15.63
N SER A 943 43.13 -15.42 -15.42
CA SER A 943 42.06 -14.70 -16.10
C SER A 943 42.00 -13.23 -15.67
N THR A 944 41.75 -12.32 -16.62
CA THR A 944 41.58 -10.89 -16.30
C THR A 944 40.37 -10.65 -15.41
N LEU A 945 39.30 -11.44 -15.59
CA LEU A 945 38.10 -11.42 -14.78
C LEU A 945 38.42 -11.69 -13.30
N LEU A 946 39.06 -12.83 -13.00
CA LEU A 946 39.38 -13.20 -11.63
C LEU A 946 40.43 -12.27 -11.02
N ARG A 947 41.41 -11.81 -11.80
CA ARG A 947 42.44 -10.86 -11.32
C ARG A 947 41.83 -9.52 -10.90
N LYS A 948 40.86 -9.00 -11.66
CA LYS A 948 40.12 -7.78 -11.28
C LYS A 948 39.22 -8.04 -10.08
N LEU A 949 38.46 -9.14 -10.08
CA LEU A 949 37.58 -9.52 -9.00
C LEU A 949 38.32 -9.62 -7.66
N ASN A 950 39.43 -10.34 -7.62
CA ASN A 950 40.26 -10.50 -6.42
C ASN A 950 41.03 -9.23 -6.03
N ALA A 951 41.06 -8.20 -6.88
CA ALA A 951 41.50 -6.85 -6.56
C ALA A 951 40.35 -5.93 -6.11
N GLU A 952 39.15 -6.47 -5.90
CA GLU A 952 37.91 -5.74 -5.56
C GLU A 952 37.44 -4.75 -6.66
N ASP A 953 37.94 -4.92 -7.88
CA ASP A 953 37.41 -4.27 -9.09
C ASP A 953 36.24 -5.08 -9.66
N TYR A 954 35.12 -5.09 -8.93
CA TYR A 954 33.91 -5.83 -9.29
C TYR A 954 33.31 -5.35 -10.62
N GLU A 955 33.28 -4.03 -10.84
CA GLU A 955 32.82 -3.43 -12.10
C GLU A 955 33.70 -3.84 -13.28
N GLY A 956 35.02 -3.71 -13.13
CA GLY A 956 35.95 -4.13 -14.15
C GLY A 956 35.93 -5.64 -14.39
N ALA A 957 35.64 -6.47 -13.38
CA ALA A 957 35.49 -7.92 -13.51
C ALA A 957 34.22 -8.30 -14.27
N ALA A 958 33.09 -7.68 -13.94
CA ALA A 958 31.83 -7.82 -14.68
C ALA A 958 32.02 -7.45 -16.16
N ASP A 959 32.79 -6.40 -16.44
CA ASP A 959 33.16 -5.98 -17.79
C ASP A 959 33.98 -7.01 -18.58
N GLU A 960 34.57 -8.03 -17.93
CA GLU A 960 35.28 -9.14 -18.59
C GLU A 960 34.37 -10.31 -19.01
N PHE A 961 33.13 -10.41 -18.51
CA PHE A 961 32.20 -11.49 -18.89
C PHE A 961 32.03 -11.55 -20.41
N LYS A 962 31.92 -10.37 -21.06
CA LYS A 962 31.81 -10.24 -22.52
C LYS A 962 32.97 -10.90 -23.28
N ASN A 963 34.15 -11.08 -22.69
CA ASN A 963 35.30 -11.70 -23.37
C ASN A 963 35.15 -13.21 -23.54
N TRP A 964 34.25 -13.84 -22.79
CA TRP A 964 33.95 -15.28 -22.82
C TRP A 964 32.78 -15.62 -23.77
N ARG A 965 32.75 -14.94 -24.92
CA ARG A 965 31.70 -15.02 -25.97
C ARG A 965 32.07 -15.88 -27.19
N LYS A 966 33.17 -16.63 -27.12
CA LYS A 966 33.73 -17.39 -28.25
C LYS A 966 33.63 -18.90 -28.06
N ALA A 967 33.33 -19.61 -29.13
CA ALA A 967 33.45 -21.06 -29.22
C ALA A 967 34.02 -21.44 -30.61
N GLY A 968 34.84 -22.50 -30.67
CA GLY A 968 35.62 -22.81 -31.88
C GLY A 968 36.56 -21.67 -32.35
N GLY A 969 36.83 -20.67 -31.50
CA GLY A 969 37.57 -19.44 -31.86
C GLY A 969 36.71 -18.30 -32.43
N VAL A 970 35.46 -18.56 -32.81
CA VAL A 970 34.50 -17.62 -33.41
C VAL A 970 33.53 -17.09 -32.35
N VAL A 971 33.00 -15.87 -32.52
CA VAL A 971 32.00 -15.30 -31.60
C VAL A 971 30.64 -15.95 -31.85
N ALA A 972 30.03 -16.54 -30.82
CA ALA A 972 28.74 -17.23 -30.92
C ALA A 972 27.59 -16.34 -30.40
N PRO A 973 26.51 -16.09 -31.17
CA PRO A 973 25.42 -15.20 -30.75
C PRO A 973 24.75 -15.59 -29.42
N GLY A 974 24.50 -16.88 -29.19
CA GLY A 974 23.95 -17.37 -27.92
C GLY A 974 24.86 -17.08 -26.73
N LEU A 975 26.18 -17.19 -26.89
CA LEU A 975 27.12 -16.80 -25.85
C LEU A 975 27.17 -15.27 -25.64
N VAL A 976 26.99 -14.46 -26.69
CA VAL A 976 26.87 -12.99 -26.51
C VAL A 976 25.68 -12.66 -25.60
N LYS A 977 24.52 -13.29 -25.83
CA LYS A 977 23.31 -13.10 -25.01
C LYS A 977 23.52 -13.63 -23.58
N ARG A 978 24.05 -14.85 -23.43
CA ARG A 978 24.35 -15.46 -22.13
C ARG A 978 25.32 -14.64 -21.29
N ARG A 979 26.43 -14.17 -21.87
CA ARG A 979 27.40 -13.31 -21.17
C ARG A 979 26.78 -11.98 -20.74
N ALA A 980 25.86 -11.41 -21.53
CA ALA A 980 25.17 -10.17 -21.19
C ALA A 980 24.21 -10.38 -19.99
N GLN A 981 23.37 -11.41 -20.01
CA GLN A 981 22.47 -11.72 -18.88
C GLN A 981 23.23 -12.19 -17.63
N GLU A 982 24.34 -12.94 -17.75
CA GLU A 982 25.22 -13.24 -16.61
C GLU A 982 25.90 -11.98 -16.04
N THR A 983 26.21 -10.97 -16.88
CA THR A 983 26.66 -9.66 -16.41
C THR A 983 25.54 -8.92 -15.66
N ASP A 984 24.29 -9.07 -16.11
CA ASP A 984 23.11 -8.44 -15.50
C ASP A 984 22.75 -9.08 -14.15
N ILE A 985 22.91 -10.39 -14.01
CA ILE A 985 22.94 -11.06 -12.70
C ILE A 985 24.06 -10.45 -11.85
N PHE A 986 25.30 -10.42 -12.36
CA PHE A 986 26.48 -9.99 -11.58
C PHE A 986 26.41 -8.53 -11.12
N LYS A 987 25.86 -7.60 -11.92
CA LYS A 987 25.76 -6.18 -11.55
C LYS A 987 24.44 -5.84 -10.85
N ASN A 988 23.32 -6.37 -11.36
CA ASN A 988 21.98 -5.86 -11.05
C ASN A 988 21.06 -6.88 -10.35
N ASN A 989 21.53 -8.11 -10.08
CA ASN A 989 20.72 -9.19 -9.50
C ASN A 989 19.48 -9.57 -10.35
N VAL A 990 19.59 -9.43 -11.69
CA VAL A 990 18.50 -9.72 -12.64
C VAL A 990 18.71 -11.08 -13.29
N TYR A 991 17.85 -12.05 -12.95
CA TYR A 991 17.85 -13.39 -13.55
C TYR A 991 16.84 -13.46 -14.70
N ASP A 992 17.32 -13.24 -15.93
CA ASP A 992 16.56 -13.46 -17.16
C ASP A 992 17.32 -14.47 -18.04
N SER A 993 16.76 -15.67 -18.22
CA SER A 993 17.31 -16.71 -19.10
C SER A 993 16.53 -16.87 -20.41
N THR A 994 15.74 -15.87 -20.82
CA THR A 994 15.05 -15.93 -22.12
C THR A 994 16.05 -15.72 -23.25
N HIS A 995 16.28 -16.74 -24.10
CA HIS A 995 17.19 -16.65 -25.25
C HIS A 995 16.49 -16.68 -26.62
#